data_AF-A0A7R8ABN7-F1
#
_entry.id   AF-A0A7R8ABN7-F1
#
_cell.length_a   1.000
_cell.length_b   1.000
_cell.length_c   1.000
_cell.angle_alpha   90.00
_cell.angle_beta   90.00
_cell.angle_gamma   90.00
#
_symmetry.space_group_name_H-M   'P 1'
#
loop_
_entity.id
_entity.type
_entity.pdbx_description
1 polymer ?
#
loop_
_entity_poly.entity_id
_entity_poly.type
_entity_poly.pdbx_seq_one_letter_code
_entity_poly.pdbx_strand_id
1 'polypeptide(L)'
;MHTQPWHGLAAIVTIGSCVIASPLAPWELRGNASMQSAHLMGIRDTDDFDPVELSHITKLAAIGDSYSAGIGAGSRLGNIGEALNSKSIAMIRRILFLSIMMNAWEIHQQEPSNKSCSGAVISDVINDQIPNLNGDQQVILLSAGGNDAELSNILNQCIYQWAVLNPTQVLVAKAAALANLEYGWMADIDWDALARGCDGQLEHTNRLINADAFSKSLDNVIAAAKKKLGSNGMIYYTGYAKFWAEDLSPACDKVSWSTWIHNLYNLFQDTETLTSAHRKTMNDLVDSVNKKISSAVERAGAQVKFVDYDSYVGYFNGRFCEAGVDKSTSDSNTREGLMFYELNTWDPIGSNPHKRSQDRPLEGTFEGSVNEYAEITKLLDPDAQFSKQTSVSDDTTDMTLVESKLSLSAVSESSDIEVPNVLPDGYGRVFHPQIQLHELIANLVIYEMTNKNEMDNGYPEIPEKFTFDSCPWTPADVDDDESMDAGGQQIALASYINPLSDPTAWTRMIDYPSDKVTVLVANVLNGPDTTVDEDWEKVISRANAAGKRVLGYVRTGYLGLSQDQFQTRLGSSGLADWVSQIQTDVELWYTLYPGMIGGIFFDEGWNQCGDDNVYSDLYRFITDYTKRMHPGAFTVLNPGATMPQCFEHSADTLMTFENSYDTYMNNYSPNPDWTPSDPRKLWHIIYNVPSDSVGKVAELALKRGAGLIHITNDNLPNPYDTLPDDDYMQVIMSALESGKPAISSPTAYEKNGQSASAPSSLAVTASDYSSVSLSWGASSPAPYAYSIYQNGKEVARLPGSMTKVSIGNIDHGTSITFTVRAIGSGGSASGDSNSVEATTLELPENQPVTNVKSSSTATKTTVQADILIPFAFQRVFLTDPDTACEMPAWPINYNLGNYICTHYMVESGTLFKYSGAELPAGQTNYPWAWTSMGTVPISRSGYTWTWELPIGSDTVDTNYFVVEAQGYGPLTNVFHPCPSTWDDATLSSGAYCTGNSPYDCKGATLCSTLNVKWCDKTVNQMNRGSTLYTANAEALALSGNCWANWEQFGCSVKIRGKDENGKDCTITGDEMWEAYQDIRKIGGCKNCGSKHFGNGCLVSVDYYYGCDNRDSGVNAIDV
;
A
#
# COMPACT_ATOMS: atom_id res chain seq x y z
N MET A 1 8.35 42.77 -21.45
CA MET A 1 7.36 42.14 -22.33
C MET A 1 8.01 40.87 -22.87
N HIS A 2 7.89 39.67 -22.29
CA HIS A 2 6.78 39.02 -21.62
C HIS A 2 7.25 38.32 -20.33
N THR A 3 6.75 38.80 -19.19
CA THR A 3 6.80 38.19 -17.85
C THR A 3 5.35 37.91 -17.51
N GLN A 4 4.82 36.70 -17.76
CA GLN A 4 3.37 36.49 -17.61
C GLN A 4 2.78 35.06 -17.47
N PRO A 5 3.49 33.97 -17.10
CA PRO A 5 2.77 32.73 -16.77
C PRO A 5 2.99 32.13 -15.36
N TRP A 6 3.86 32.68 -14.51
CA TRP A 6 4.27 32.01 -13.25
C TRP A 6 3.51 32.44 -11.97
N HIS A 7 2.59 33.40 -12.04
CA HIS A 7 2.01 33.96 -10.80
C HIS A 7 0.79 33.19 -10.26
N GLY A 8 -0.03 32.55 -11.11
CA GLY A 8 -1.25 31.85 -10.69
C GLY A 8 -1.12 30.34 -10.40
N LEU A 9 0.09 29.77 -10.35
CA LEU A 9 0.32 28.32 -10.30
C LEU A 9 0.40 27.75 -8.86
N ALA A 10 0.64 28.57 -7.84
CA ALA A 10 0.83 28.10 -6.47
C ALA A 10 -0.48 27.74 -5.74
N ALA A 11 -1.63 28.22 -6.21
CA ALA A 11 -2.88 28.14 -5.45
C ALA A 11 -3.79 26.95 -5.79
N ILE A 12 -3.47 26.09 -6.77
CA ILE A 12 -4.32 24.94 -7.15
C ILE A 12 -3.61 23.59 -7.04
N VAL A 13 -2.28 23.54 -7.17
CA VAL A 13 -1.55 22.27 -7.34
C VAL A 13 -1.62 21.36 -6.10
N THR A 14 -1.91 21.89 -4.92
CA THR A 14 -1.94 21.12 -3.66
C THR A 14 -3.31 20.52 -3.29
N ILE A 15 -4.39 20.88 -3.98
CA ILE A 15 -5.72 20.92 -3.33
C ILE A 15 -6.59 19.67 -3.54
N GLY A 16 -6.33 18.85 -4.58
CA GLY A 16 -7.14 17.65 -4.87
C GLY A 16 -6.45 16.31 -4.64
N SER A 17 -5.12 16.24 -4.64
CA SER A 17 -4.45 14.96 -4.90
C SER A 17 -3.92 14.24 -3.64
N CYS A 18 -3.53 14.97 -2.60
CA CYS A 18 -2.78 14.35 -1.48
C CYS A 18 -3.63 14.01 -0.25
N VAL A 19 -4.75 14.69 -0.02
CA VAL A 19 -5.53 14.49 1.22
C VAL A 19 -6.62 13.41 1.08
N ILE A 20 -6.94 13.00 -0.14
CA ILE A 20 -8.09 12.11 -0.42
C ILE A 20 -7.68 10.61 -0.43
N ALA A 21 -6.38 10.30 -0.49
CA ALA A 21 -5.84 8.94 -0.64
C ALA A 21 -5.74 8.11 0.67
N SER A 22 -6.11 8.62 1.86
CA SER A 22 -5.95 7.85 3.12
C SER A 22 -6.89 8.28 4.26
N PRO A 23 -8.10 7.70 4.38
CA PRO A 23 -9.07 8.04 5.43
C PRO A 23 -8.73 7.54 6.85
N LEU A 24 -7.65 6.76 7.05
CA LEU A 24 -7.29 6.13 8.32
C LEU A 24 -6.12 6.78 9.10
N ALA A 25 -5.59 7.91 8.64
CA ALA A 25 -4.47 8.58 9.33
C ALA A 25 -4.92 9.24 10.67
N PRO A 26 -4.24 8.96 11.80
CA PRO A 26 -4.44 9.65 13.08
C PRO A 26 -4.35 11.18 12.97
N TRP A 27 -5.15 11.88 13.75
CA TRP A 27 -5.26 13.36 13.76
C TRP A 27 -3.93 14.11 13.91
N GLU A 28 -2.91 13.51 14.54
CA GLU A 28 -1.56 14.09 14.67
C GLU A 28 -0.72 14.00 13.38
N LEU A 29 -0.98 13.03 12.50
CA LEU A 29 -0.33 12.91 11.18
C LEU A 29 -0.93 13.85 10.13
N ARG A 30 -2.13 14.39 10.37
CA ARG A 30 -2.74 15.45 9.54
C ARG A 30 -2.16 16.84 9.79
N GLY A 31 -1.25 16.99 10.76
CA GLY A 31 -0.53 18.25 11.00
C GLY A 31 0.43 18.66 9.88
N ASN A 32 0.81 17.74 8.98
CA ASN A 32 1.72 17.99 7.86
C ASN A 32 1.02 18.15 6.49
N ALA A 33 -0.31 18.05 6.44
CA ALA A 33 -1.09 18.28 5.22
C ALA A 33 -1.82 19.63 5.21
N SER A 34 -1.51 20.53 6.15
CA SER A 34 -1.77 21.94 5.92
C SER A 34 -0.74 22.44 4.91
N MET A 35 -1.11 23.43 4.09
CA MET A 35 -0.13 24.36 3.52
C MET A 35 0.96 24.63 4.57
N GLN A 36 2.24 24.66 4.20
CA GLN A 36 3.30 25.14 5.09
C GLN A 36 2.84 26.48 5.70
N SER A 37 2.32 26.45 6.93
CA SER A 37 1.78 27.61 7.63
C SER A 37 2.87 28.67 7.83
N ALA A 38 4.13 28.25 7.74
CA ALA A 38 5.33 29.07 7.76
C ALA A 38 5.46 30.08 6.59
N HIS A 39 4.73 29.92 5.47
CA HIS A 39 4.75 30.91 4.36
C HIS A 39 3.54 31.83 4.30
N LEU A 40 2.48 31.56 5.07
CA LEU A 40 1.32 32.46 5.18
C LEU A 40 1.54 33.63 6.15
N MET A 41 2.63 33.60 6.92
CA MET A 41 2.92 34.57 8.00
C MET A 41 4.37 35.09 8.04
N GLY A 42 5.13 35.00 6.95
CA GLY A 42 6.37 35.74 6.86
C GLY A 42 6.08 37.21 6.55
N ILE A 43 6.18 38.12 7.52
CA ILE A 43 6.49 39.51 7.17
C ILE A 43 7.88 39.47 6.52
N ARG A 44 7.93 39.31 5.19
CA ARG A 44 9.14 39.59 4.44
C ARG A 44 9.27 41.10 4.45
N ASP A 45 10.38 41.58 4.96
CA ASP A 45 10.77 43.00 4.98
C ASP A 45 11.21 43.44 3.56
N THR A 46 10.45 43.05 2.54
CA THR A 46 10.73 43.24 1.11
C THR A 46 9.57 43.95 0.43
N ASP A 47 9.84 44.98 -0.36
CA ASP A 47 8.85 45.80 -1.09
C ASP A 47 8.10 45.06 -2.24
N ASP A 48 8.22 43.73 -2.35
CA ASP A 48 7.68 42.91 -3.45
C ASP A 48 6.34 42.26 -3.06
N PHE A 49 5.34 42.34 -3.95
CA PHE A 49 3.98 41.79 -3.75
C PHE A 49 3.97 40.26 -3.80
N ASP A 50 3.49 39.62 -2.73
CA ASP A 50 3.24 38.17 -2.66
C ASP A 50 1.73 37.87 -2.84
N PRO A 51 1.34 37.17 -3.91
CA PRO A 51 -0.06 36.85 -4.18
C PRO A 51 -0.69 35.90 -3.15
N VAL A 52 0.09 35.00 -2.54
CA VAL A 52 -0.41 34.01 -1.56
C VAL A 52 -0.45 34.56 -0.12
N GLU A 53 0.08 35.77 0.11
CA GLU A 53 0.04 36.44 1.41
C GLU A 53 -1.36 37.03 1.69
N LEU A 54 -2.14 36.33 2.51
CA LEU A 54 -3.47 36.78 2.96
C LEU A 54 -3.45 37.44 4.36
N SER A 55 -2.26 37.76 4.89
CA SER A 55 -2.05 38.37 6.22
C SER A 55 -2.82 39.69 6.42
N HIS A 56 -3.12 40.38 5.33
CA HIS A 56 -3.93 41.59 5.29
C HIS A 56 -5.40 41.36 5.68
N ILE A 57 -5.88 40.12 5.66
CA ILE A 57 -7.24 39.72 6.08
C ILE A 57 -7.26 39.49 7.59
N THR A 58 -7.73 40.49 8.32
CA THR A 58 -7.81 40.48 9.79
C THR A 58 -9.24 40.30 10.33
N LYS A 59 -10.26 40.44 9.46
CA LYS A 59 -11.69 40.31 9.82
C LYS A 59 -12.42 39.35 8.88
N LEU A 60 -12.64 38.13 9.37
CA LEU A 60 -13.37 37.07 8.68
C LEU A 60 -14.57 36.60 9.51
N ALA A 61 -15.71 36.39 8.84
CA ALA A 61 -16.91 35.82 9.43
C ALA A 61 -17.43 34.63 8.59
N ALA A 62 -18.06 33.66 9.25
CA ALA A 62 -18.79 32.58 8.60
C ALA A 62 -20.24 32.58 9.05
N ILE A 63 -21.14 32.48 8.08
CA ILE A 63 -22.59 32.38 8.26
C ILE A 63 -23.12 31.32 7.30
N GLY A 64 -24.22 30.68 7.66
CA GLY A 64 -24.85 29.69 6.81
C GLY A 64 -25.47 28.52 7.55
N ASP A 65 -25.71 27.47 6.78
CA ASP A 65 -26.32 26.22 7.21
C ASP A 65 -25.29 25.18 7.72
N SER A 66 -25.68 23.91 7.72
CA SER A 66 -24.87 22.78 8.18
C SER A 66 -23.57 22.55 7.39
N TYR A 67 -23.52 22.94 6.11
CA TYR A 67 -22.32 22.82 5.26
C TYR A 67 -21.27 23.86 5.63
N SER A 68 -21.69 24.99 6.21
CA SER A 68 -20.77 25.95 6.82
C SER A 68 -20.47 25.62 8.29
N ALA A 69 -21.41 24.99 9.01
CA ALA A 69 -21.26 24.64 10.42
C ALA A 69 -20.37 23.40 10.69
N GLY A 70 -20.17 22.52 9.70
CA GLY A 70 -19.24 21.38 9.80
C GLY A 70 -19.78 20.13 10.49
N ILE A 71 -21.05 19.78 10.25
CA ILE A 71 -21.67 18.61 10.88
C ILE A 71 -20.94 17.32 10.50
N GLY A 72 -20.61 16.50 11.50
CA GLY A 72 -19.93 15.22 11.33
C GLY A 72 -18.40 15.28 11.33
N ALA A 73 -17.79 16.47 11.23
CA ALA A 73 -16.35 16.63 11.00
C ALA A 73 -15.68 17.58 12.05
N GLY A 74 -14.61 17.14 12.74
CA GLY A 74 -13.82 17.95 13.70
C GLY A 74 -14.28 17.93 15.18
N SER A 75 -13.53 18.63 16.06
CA SER A 75 -13.71 18.68 17.52
C SER A 75 -14.74 19.72 18.01
N ARG A 76 -15.45 19.41 19.12
CA ARG A 76 -16.43 20.31 19.79
C ARG A 76 -15.71 21.43 20.57
N LEU A 77 -16.04 22.70 20.34
CA LEU A 77 -15.55 23.83 21.15
C LEU A 77 -16.58 24.29 22.21
N GLY A 78 -16.17 24.39 23.48
CA GLY A 78 -16.92 24.97 24.60
C GLY A 78 -16.72 24.23 25.94
N ASN A 79 -16.72 24.93 27.07
CA ASN A 79 -16.66 24.31 28.41
C ASN A 79 -18.08 24.04 28.94
N ILE A 80 -18.26 23.02 29.79
CA ILE A 80 -19.57 22.53 30.30
C ILE A 80 -20.44 23.63 30.93
N GLY A 81 -19.85 24.73 31.39
CA GLY A 81 -20.57 25.89 31.93
C GLY A 81 -21.31 26.76 30.89
N GLU A 82 -20.89 26.75 29.62
CA GLU A 82 -21.55 27.50 28.53
C GLU A 82 -22.66 26.68 27.84
N ALA A 83 -22.68 25.37 28.09
CA ALA A 83 -23.71 24.42 27.64
C ALA A 83 -25.05 24.59 28.37
N LEU A 84 -25.12 25.47 29.38
CA LEU A 84 -26.34 25.77 30.15
C LEU A 84 -27.12 26.98 29.61
N ASN A 85 -26.69 27.59 28.50
CA ASN A 85 -27.47 28.61 27.79
C ASN A 85 -28.12 27.97 26.55
N SER A 86 -29.44 28.04 26.45
CA SER A 86 -30.24 27.31 25.45
C SER A 86 -29.90 27.70 24.00
N LYS A 87 -29.32 28.88 23.78
CA LYS A 87 -28.82 29.33 22.47
C LYS A 87 -27.47 28.73 22.05
N SER A 88 -26.78 27.99 22.92
CA SER A 88 -25.44 27.44 22.66
C SER A 88 -25.45 25.98 22.17
N ILE A 89 -26.57 25.26 22.26
CA ILE A 89 -26.61 23.82 21.96
C ILE A 89 -26.83 23.57 20.45
N ALA A 90 -27.53 24.46 19.74
CA ALA A 90 -27.65 24.42 18.28
C ALA A 90 -26.38 24.90 17.56
N MET A 91 -25.53 25.67 18.27
CA MET A 91 -24.17 25.98 17.87
C MET A 91 -23.23 24.83 18.28
N ILE A 92 -23.38 23.66 17.69
CA ILE A 92 -22.32 22.65 17.73
C ILE A 92 -21.13 23.24 16.96
N ARG A 93 -20.29 24.00 17.67
CA ARG A 93 -19.05 24.58 17.17
C ARG A 93 -18.11 23.44 16.79
N ARG A 94 -18.20 22.96 15.55
CA ARG A 94 -17.19 22.14 14.88
C ARG A 94 -16.58 23.01 13.80
N ILE A 95 -15.61 23.82 14.22
CA ILE A 95 -14.95 24.79 13.35
C ILE A 95 -14.01 24.05 12.41
N LEU A 96 -14.43 23.07 11.60
CA LEU A 96 -13.50 22.39 10.71
C LEU A 96 -13.16 23.27 9.50
N PHE A 97 -14.16 23.79 8.79
CA PHE A 97 -13.94 24.69 7.65
C PHE A 97 -13.14 25.95 8.03
N LEU A 98 -13.49 26.60 9.15
CA LEU A 98 -12.73 27.75 9.66
C LEU A 98 -11.41 27.33 10.33
N SER A 99 -11.27 26.17 11.00
CA SER A 99 -9.98 25.75 11.58
C SER A 99 -9.02 25.26 10.53
N ILE A 100 -9.46 24.64 9.44
CA ILE A 100 -8.63 24.34 8.28
C ILE A 100 -8.12 25.65 7.69
N MET A 101 -9.01 26.63 7.49
CA MET A 101 -8.60 27.96 7.06
C MET A 101 -7.65 28.64 8.06
N MET A 102 -7.90 28.54 9.37
CA MET A 102 -7.07 29.18 10.41
C MET A 102 -5.74 28.45 10.67
N ASN A 103 -5.69 27.13 10.57
CA ASN A 103 -4.46 26.33 10.69
C ASN A 103 -3.59 26.49 9.44
N ALA A 104 -4.19 26.66 8.27
CA ALA A 104 -3.45 27.14 7.10
C ALA A 104 -2.91 28.57 7.33
N TRP A 105 -3.72 29.48 7.89
CA TRP A 105 -3.41 30.92 7.97
C TRP A 105 -2.62 31.40 9.19
N GLU A 106 -2.45 30.58 10.23
CA GLU A 106 -1.69 30.91 11.45
C GLU A 106 -2.08 32.28 12.10
N ILE A 107 -3.31 32.81 11.89
CA ILE A 107 -3.76 34.10 12.47
C ILE A 107 -3.68 34.04 14.00
N HIS A 108 -2.63 34.64 14.55
CA HIS A 108 -2.37 34.61 15.98
C HIS A 108 -3.13 35.69 16.79
N GLN A 109 -4.00 36.51 16.19
CA GLN A 109 -4.49 37.71 16.89
C GLN A 109 -6.00 37.95 17.07
N GLN A 110 -6.95 37.31 16.39
CA GLN A 110 -8.39 37.38 16.78
C GLN A 110 -9.18 36.15 16.32
N GLU A 111 -10.02 35.58 17.18
CA GLU A 111 -10.93 34.49 16.79
C GLU A 111 -11.98 35.00 15.78
N PRO A 112 -12.15 34.35 14.60
CA PRO A 112 -13.16 34.71 13.63
C PRO A 112 -14.58 34.49 14.15
N SER A 113 -15.50 35.32 13.69
CA SER A 113 -16.91 35.26 14.11
C SER A 113 -17.68 34.20 13.31
N ASN A 114 -17.67 32.94 13.77
CA ASN A 114 -18.54 31.90 13.22
C ASN A 114 -19.95 31.98 13.84
N LYS A 115 -20.98 32.08 13.00
CA LYS A 115 -22.40 32.10 13.37
C LYS A 115 -23.24 31.08 12.60
N SER A 116 -22.62 30.22 11.79
CA SER A 116 -23.32 29.18 11.02
C SER A 116 -24.03 28.19 11.93
N CYS A 117 -25.19 27.68 11.50
CA CYS A 117 -26.03 26.81 12.32
C CYS A 117 -26.66 25.71 11.48
N SER A 118 -26.70 24.49 12.03
CA SER A 118 -27.44 23.36 11.43
C SER A 118 -28.91 23.72 11.26
N GLY A 119 -29.51 23.32 10.13
CA GLY A 119 -30.93 23.54 9.85
C GLY A 119 -31.30 24.98 9.45
N ALA A 120 -30.35 25.93 9.51
CA ALA A 120 -30.65 27.34 9.20
C ALA A 120 -31.17 27.50 7.78
N VAL A 121 -32.34 28.13 7.65
CA VAL A 121 -32.85 28.66 6.39
C VAL A 121 -32.37 30.10 6.19
N ILE A 122 -32.56 30.66 4.99
CA ILE A 122 -32.12 32.02 4.67
C ILE A 122 -32.67 33.06 5.66
N SER A 123 -33.90 32.91 6.16
CA SER A 123 -34.44 33.82 7.17
C SER A 123 -33.63 33.84 8.46
N ASP A 124 -33.14 32.70 8.91
CA ASP A 124 -32.39 32.56 10.15
C ASP A 124 -31.00 33.19 9.99
N VAL A 125 -30.40 33.02 8.81
CA VAL A 125 -29.15 33.71 8.47
C VAL A 125 -29.33 35.23 8.54
N ILE A 126 -30.44 35.76 8.04
CA ILE A 126 -30.74 37.21 8.05
C ILE A 126 -31.08 37.72 9.45
N ASN A 127 -31.85 36.98 10.23
CA ASN A 127 -32.44 37.46 11.48
C ASN A 127 -31.56 37.14 12.70
N ASP A 128 -30.82 36.04 12.67
CA ASP A 128 -30.14 35.50 13.84
C ASP A 128 -28.61 35.44 13.66
N GLN A 129 -28.11 35.25 12.44
CA GLN A 129 -26.66 35.16 12.21
C GLN A 129 -26.03 36.51 11.86
N ILE A 130 -26.50 37.16 10.79
CA ILE A 130 -25.94 38.43 10.27
C ILE A 130 -25.94 39.56 11.30
N PRO A 131 -27.00 39.78 12.12
CA PRO A 131 -27.00 40.88 13.09
C PRO A 131 -25.89 40.77 14.12
N ASN A 132 -25.48 39.53 14.44
CA ASN A 132 -24.42 39.21 15.40
C ASN A 132 -23.00 39.31 14.82
N LEU A 133 -22.85 39.73 13.55
CA LEU A 133 -21.55 40.03 12.96
C LEU A 133 -21.12 41.48 13.25
N ASN A 134 -19.83 41.66 13.52
CA ASN A 134 -19.22 42.99 13.55
C ASN A 134 -19.24 43.62 12.14
N GLY A 135 -19.24 44.95 12.06
CA GLY A 135 -19.08 45.67 10.78
C GLY A 135 -17.65 45.65 10.25
N ASP A 136 -17.47 46.13 9.02
CA ASP A 136 -16.20 46.20 8.29
C ASP A 136 -15.51 44.84 8.09
N GLN A 137 -16.27 43.79 7.81
CA GLN A 137 -15.74 42.47 7.45
C GLN A 137 -14.97 42.54 6.13
N GLN A 138 -13.79 41.91 6.08
CA GLN A 138 -13.00 41.77 4.85
C GLN A 138 -13.44 40.53 4.07
N VAL A 139 -13.83 39.47 4.80
CA VAL A 139 -14.34 38.22 4.23
C VAL A 139 -15.60 37.79 4.96
N ILE A 140 -16.62 37.41 4.21
CA ILE A 140 -17.78 36.67 4.73
C ILE A 140 -17.93 35.37 3.91
N LEU A 141 -17.89 34.24 4.60
CA LEU A 141 -18.18 32.93 4.02
C LEU A 141 -19.67 32.64 4.20
N LEU A 142 -20.35 32.24 3.13
CA LEU A 142 -21.80 32.04 3.12
C LEU A 142 -22.19 30.73 2.41
N SER A 143 -22.97 29.90 3.09
CA SER A 143 -23.67 28.75 2.50
C SER A 143 -25.12 28.75 2.99
N ALA A 144 -26.09 28.91 2.08
CA ALA A 144 -27.51 28.88 2.42
C ALA A 144 -28.37 28.54 1.20
N GLY A 145 -29.62 28.14 1.43
CA GLY A 145 -30.60 27.82 0.40
C GLY A 145 -30.92 26.34 0.24
N GLY A 146 -30.09 25.43 0.76
CA GLY A 146 -30.36 23.99 0.77
C GLY A 146 -31.56 23.62 1.64
N ASN A 147 -31.64 24.17 2.86
CA ASN A 147 -32.79 23.96 3.76
C ASN A 147 -34.05 24.66 3.23
N ASP A 148 -33.91 25.83 2.61
CA ASP A 148 -35.01 26.54 1.95
C ASP A 148 -35.59 25.70 0.78
N ALA A 149 -34.78 24.84 0.15
CA ALA A 149 -35.23 23.88 -0.86
C ALA A 149 -35.88 22.61 -0.26
N GLU A 150 -36.10 22.55 1.05
CA GLU A 150 -36.71 21.43 1.77
C GLU A 150 -35.94 20.10 1.64
N LEU A 151 -34.59 20.14 1.67
CA LEU A 151 -33.77 18.93 1.59
C LEU A 151 -34.17 17.86 2.64
N SER A 152 -34.44 18.26 3.89
CA SER A 152 -34.90 17.36 4.95
C SER A 152 -36.20 16.63 4.59
N ASN A 153 -37.11 17.28 3.86
CA ASN A 153 -38.35 16.65 3.39
C ASN A 153 -38.08 15.67 2.25
N ILE A 154 -37.12 15.96 1.37
CA ILE A 154 -36.69 15.01 0.33
C ILE A 154 -36.07 13.78 0.98
N LEU A 155 -35.18 13.95 1.96
CA LEU A 155 -34.57 12.84 2.68
C LEU A 155 -35.63 11.99 3.41
N ASN A 156 -36.64 12.63 4.01
CA ASN A 156 -37.76 11.93 4.61
C ASN A 156 -38.59 11.16 3.56
N GLN A 157 -39.02 11.81 2.48
CA GLN A 157 -39.98 11.22 1.53
C GLN A 157 -39.35 10.22 0.55
N CYS A 158 -38.09 10.41 0.17
CA CYS A 158 -37.44 9.65 -0.91
C CYS A 158 -36.33 8.69 -0.46
N ILE A 159 -35.68 8.93 0.70
CA ILE A 159 -34.48 8.19 1.10
C ILE A 159 -34.74 7.32 2.32
N TYR A 160 -35.08 7.94 3.45
CA TYR A 160 -35.14 7.28 4.75
C TYR A 160 -36.54 6.85 5.17
N GLN A 161 -37.58 7.48 4.62
CA GLN A 161 -38.97 7.21 4.97
C GLN A 161 -39.21 7.25 6.49
N TRP A 162 -38.64 8.26 7.17
CA TRP A 162 -38.75 8.39 8.64
C TRP A 162 -40.20 8.56 9.09
N ALA A 163 -40.96 9.42 8.40
CA ALA A 163 -42.39 9.66 8.60
C ALA A 163 -43.06 9.95 7.25
N VAL A 164 -43.42 8.89 6.53
CA VAL A 164 -44.18 8.98 5.27
C VAL A 164 -45.58 8.43 5.52
N LEU A 165 -46.58 9.30 5.40
CA LEU A 165 -47.96 9.02 5.77
C LEU A 165 -48.88 9.21 4.57
N ASN A 166 -50.08 8.63 4.62
CA ASN A 166 -51.17 9.01 3.72
C ASN A 166 -52.05 10.10 4.38
N PRO A 167 -52.90 10.81 3.61
CA PRO A 167 -53.72 11.90 4.16
C PRO A 167 -54.62 11.52 5.34
N THR A 168 -55.06 10.25 5.43
CA THR A 168 -55.88 9.78 6.55
C THR A 168 -55.03 9.57 7.81
N GLN A 169 -53.83 9.02 7.66
CA GLN A 169 -52.87 8.84 8.75
C GLN A 169 -52.41 10.18 9.31
N VAL A 170 -52.19 11.20 8.45
CA VAL A 170 -51.85 12.56 8.90
C VAL A 170 -52.90 13.12 9.86
N LEU A 171 -54.20 12.94 9.57
CA LEU A 171 -55.27 13.39 10.46
C LEU A 171 -55.22 12.70 11.82
N VAL A 172 -54.91 11.40 11.85
CA VAL A 172 -54.79 10.62 13.09
C VAL A 172 -53.56 11.05 13.88
N ALA A 173 -52.41 11.17 13.23
CA ALA A 173 -51.15 11.58 13.84
C ALA A 173 -51.26 12.98 14.45
N LYS A 174 -51.82 13.93 13.69
CA LYS A 174 -52.07 15.30 14.14
C LYS A 174 -53.02 15.34 15.34
N ALA A 175 -54.10 14.55 15.32
CA ALA A 175 -55.02 14.48 16.45
C ALA A 175 -54.38 13.85 17.71
N ALA A 176 -53.55 12.82 17.54
CA ALA A 176 -52.84 12.16 18.63
C ALA A 176 -51.78 13.09 19.25
N ALA A 177 -50.99 13.78 18.42
CA ALA A 177 -49.97 14.73 18.85
C ALA A 177 -50.59 15.90 19.64
N LEU A 178 -51.68 16.49 19.15
CA LEU A 178 -52.36 17.60 19.83
C LEU A 178 -53.11 17.20 21.11
N ALA A 179 -53.36 15.90 21.32
CA ALA A 179 -54.06 15.39 22.51
C ALA A 179 -53.12 15.10 23.69
N ASN A 180 -51.80 14.98 23.46
CA ASN A 180 -50.81 14.69 24.49
C ASN A 180 -49.91 15.92 24.74
N LEU A 181 -49.93 16.45 25.96
CA LEU A 181 -49.14 17.62 26.36
C LEU A 181 -47.61 17.40 26.22
N GLU A 182 -47.16 16.14 26.20
CA GLU A 182 -45.75 15.76 26.01
C GLU A 182 -45.25 15.98 24.57
N TYR A 183 -46.15 16.03 23.59
CA TYR A 183 -45.86 16.29 22.17
C TYR A 183 -46.27 17.69 21.72
N GLY A 184 -46.37 18.64 22.66
CA GLY A 184 -46.82 20.02 22.36
C GLY A 184 -46.00 20.77 21.31
N TRP A 185 -44.75 20.36 21.08
CA TRP A 185 -43.85 20.86 20.03
C TRP A 185 -44.24 20.42 18.61
N MET A 186 -44.94 19.28 18.46
CA MET A 186 -45.41 18.80 17.16
C MET A 186 -46.55 19.64 16.55
N ALA A 187 -47.02 20.68 17.26
CA ALA A 187 -48.09 21.55 16.79
C ALA A 187 -47.70 22.36 15.54
N ASP A 188 -46.42 22.70 15.39
CA ASP A 188 -45.89 23.56 14.32
C ASP A 188 -45.32 22.80 13.11
N ILE A 189 -45.39 21.46 13.13
CA ILE A 189 -44.96 20.59 12.02
C ILE A 189 -45.85 20.79 10.78
N ASP A 190 -45.25 20.85 9.59
CA ASP A 190 -45.99 20.77 8.32
C ASP A 190 -46.49 19.34 8.08
N TRP A 191 -47.63 19.03 8.70
CA TRP A 191 -48.32 17.76 8.58
C TRP A 191 -48.69 17.40 7.13
N ASP A 192 -48.89 18.39 6.26
CA ASP A 192 -49.24 18.14 4.86
C ASP A 192 -48.01 17.67 4.06
N ALA A 193 -46.79 18.09 4.44
CA ALA A 193 -45.54 17.60 3.85
C ALA A 193 -45.35 16.09 4.03
N LEU A 194 -45.81 15.53 5.17
CA LEU A 194 -45.70 14.10 5.47
C LEU A 194 -46.52 13.21 4.52
N ALA A 195 -47.52 13.78 3.82
CA ALA A 195 -48.41 13.07 2.90
C ALA A 195 -48.09 13.22 1.41
N ARG A 196 -46.99 13.89 1.05
CA ARG A 196 -46.69 14.23 -0.36
C ARG A 196 -46.15 13.04 -1.16
N GLY A 197 -45.50 12.08 -0.53
CA GLY A 197 -44.74 11.02 -1.21
C GLY A 197 -43.50 11.57 -1.92
N CYS A 198 -42.62 10.68 -2.39
CA CYS A 198 -41.36 11.11 -3.00
C CYS A 198 -41.57 11.98 -4.24
N ASP A 199 -42.34 11.53 -5.23
CA ASP A 199 -42.59 12.29 -6.47
C ASP A 199 -43.26 13.64 -6.20
N GLY A 200 -44.23 13.67 -5.27
CA GLY A 200 -44.92 14.91 -4.90
C GLY A 200 -44.00 15.90 -4.20
N GLN A 201 -43.07 15.42 -3.37
CA GLN A 201 -42.07 16.26 -2.71
C GLN A 201 -41.03 16.78 -3.70
N LEU A 202 -40.51 15.95 -4.60
CA LEU A 202 -39.55 16.38 -5.64
C LEU A 202 -40.18 17.45 -6.54
N GLU A 203 -41.44 17.28 -6.95
CA GLU A 203 -42.17 18.28 -7.74
C GLU A 203 -42.41 19.57 -6.95
N HIS A 204 -42.74 19.46 -5.66
CA HIS A 204 -42.91 20.62 -4.77
C HIS A 204 -41.62 21.42 -4.63
N THR A 205 -40.51 20.77 -4.29
CA THR A 205 -39.20 21.41 -4.17
C THR A 205 -38.81 22.09 -5.50
N ASN A 206 -39.03 21.42 -6.64
CA ASN A 206 -38.77 22.03 -7.94
C ASN A 206 -39.58 23.33 -8.15
N ARG A 207 -40.87 23.34 -7.77
CA ARG A 207 -41.69 24.56 -7.82
C ARG A 207 -41.18 25.64 -6.88
N LEU A 208 -40.73 25.26 -5.68
CA LEU A 208 -40.22 26.19 -4.68
C LEU A 208 -38.94 26.88 -5.16
N ILE A 209 -37.95 26.12 -5.65
CA ILE A 209 -36.68 26.67 -6.21
C ILE A 209 -36.96 27.61 -7.39
N ASN A 210 -37.94 27.26 -8.22
CA ASN A 210 -38.31 28.05 -9.39
C ASN A 210 -39.19 29.27 -9.07
N ALA A 211 -39.72 29.38 -7.85
CA ALA A 211 -40.51 30.54 -7.44
C ALA A 211 -39.65 31.80 -7.30
N ASP A 212 -40.24 32.96 -7.61
CA ASP A 212 -39.58 34.26 -7.44
C ASP A 212 -39.15 34.51 -5.99
N ALA A 213 -39.88 33.95 -5.02
CA ALA A 213 -39.61 34.10 -3.60
C ALA A 213 -38.23 33.54 -3.21
N PHE A 214 -37.86 32.38 -3.76
CA PHE A 214 -36.57 31.74 -3.49
C PHE A 214 -35.40 32.56 -4.06
N SER A 215 -35.54 33.07 -5.29
CA SER A 215 -34.53 33.95 -5.87
C SER A 215 -34.38 35.25 -5.08
N LYS A 216 -35.50 35.80 -4.59
CA LYS A 216 -35.51 37.00 -3.75
C LYS A 216 -34.91 36.78 -2.36
N SER A 217 -35.09 35.61 -1.75
CA SER A 217 -34.47 35.32 -0.45
C SER A 217 -32.94 35.26 -0.60
N LEU A 218 -32.44 34.63 -1.66
CA LEU A 218 -31.00 34.65 -1.99
C LEU A 218 -30.46 36.07 -2.20
N ASP A 219 -31.19 36.91 -2.97
CA ASP A 219 -30.80 38.31 -3.15
C ASP A 219 -30.80 39.07 -1.80
N ASN A 220 -31.77 38.82 -0.93
CA ASN A 220 -31.91 39.48 0.37
C ASN A 220 -30.80 39.10 1.34
N VAL A 221 -30.39 37.82 1.40
CA VAL A 221 -29.31 37.39 2.31
C VAL A 221 -27.97 37.96 1.88
N ILE A 222 -27.70 37.97 0.56
CA ILE A 222 -26.49 38.60 0.04
C ILE A 222 -26.52 40.10 0.33
N ALA A 223 -27.65 40.79 0.09
CA ALA A 223 -27.79 42.21 0.39
C ALA A 223 -27.65 42.53 1.89
N ALA A 224 -28.12 41.65 2.77
CA ALA A 224 -27.95 41.78 4.22
C ALA A 224 -26.49 41.56 4.64
N ALA A 225 -25.83 40.53 4.12
CA ALA A 225 -24.42 40.24 4.39
C ALA A 225 -23.50 41.37 3.89
N LYS A 226 -23.77 41.94 2.71
CA LYS A 226 -23.02 43.07 2.16
C LYS A 226 -23.00 44.31 3.07
N LYS A 227 -24.03 44.52 3.90
CA LYS A 227 -24.05 45.63 4.88
C LYS A 227 -23.01 45.49 5.99
N LYS A 228 -22.45 44.29 6.17
CA LYS A 228 -21.40 44.00 7.14
C LYS A 228 -20.00 44.04 6.52
N LEU A 229 -19.88 44.12 5.20
CA LEU A 229 -18.59 44.22 4.50
C LEU A 229 -17.97 45.62 4.63
N GLY A 230 -16.64 45.68 4.70
CA GLY A 230 -15.87 46.89 4.42
C GLY A 230 -15.90 47.24 2.92
N SER A 231 -15.32 48.40 2.56
CA SER A 231 -15.35 48.91 1.18
C SER A 231 -14.72 47.97 0.14
N ASN A 232 -13.74 47.17 0.55
CA ASN A 232 -13.04 46.19 -0.31
C ASN A 232 -13.36 44.73 0.10
N GLY A 233 -14.37 44.52 0.94
CA GLY A 233 -14.71 43.20 1.45
C GLY A 233 -15.37 42.32 0.38
N MET A 234 -15.20 41.00 0.53
CA MET A 234 -15.72 39.97 -0.35
C MET A 234 -16.63 38.98 0.39
N ILE A 235 -17.68 38.50 -0.30
CA ILE A 235 -18.47 37.33 0.11
C ILE A 235 -18.11 36.16 -0.80
N TYR A 236 -17.74 35.02 -0.21
CA TYR A 236 -17.57 33.76 -0.93
C TYR A 236 -18.78 32.86 -0.64
N TYR A 237 -19.64 32.70 -1.64
CA TYR A 237 -20.87 31.93 -1.55
C TYR A 237 -20.64 30.53 -2.14
N THR A 238 -20.58 29.51 -1.29
CA THR A 238 -20.36 28.13 -1.73
C THR A 238 -21.65 27.49 -2.22
N GLY A 239 -21.60 26.77 -3.34
CA GLY A 239 -22.71 25.96 -3.83
C GLY A 239 -22.92 24.67 -3.03
N TYR A 240 -23.61 23.70 -3.64
CA TYR A 240 -23.77 22.33 -3.14
C TYR A 240 -23.30 21.32 -4.21
N ALA A 241 -22.99 20.07 -3.82
CA ALA A 241 -22.64 19.02 -4.79
C ALA A 241 -23.73 17.96 -4.89
N LYS A 242 -23.82 17.33 -6.07
CA LYS A 242 -24.74 16.23 -6.37
C LYS A 242 -24.40 15.02 -5.50
N PHE A 243 -25.42 14.43 -4.88
CA PHE A 243 -25.24 13.26 -4.03
C PHE A 243 -25.15 11.95 -4.79
N TRP A 244 -25.66 11.88 -6.02
CA TRP A 244 -25.77 10.64 -6.79
C TRP A 244 -24.88 10.65 -8.03
N ALA A 245 -24.29 9.51 -8.37
CA ALA A 245 -23.52 9.30 -9.57
C ALA A 245 -24.30 9.71 -10.83
N GLU A 246 -23.63 10.40 -11.75
CA GLU A 246 -24.22 10.92 -12.99
C GLU A 246 -24.33 9.86 -14.09
N ASP A 247 -23.65 8.72 -13.95
CA ASP A 247 -23.80 7.57 -14.83
C ASP A 247 -25.19 6.91 -14.72
N LEU A 248 -25.91 7.21 -13.63
CA LEU A 248 -27.24 6.71 -13.28
C LEU A 248 -27.36 5.19 -13.42
N SER A 249 -26.30 4.46 -13.08
CA SER A 249 -26.23 3.01 -13.21
C SER A 249 -27.45 2.31 -12.58
N PRO A 250 -28.10 1.33 -13.24
CA PRO A 250 -29.28 0.65 -12.71
C PRO A 250 -28.97 -0.24 -11.49
N ALA A 251 -27.70 -0.39 -11.13
CA ALA A 251 -27.27 -1.15 -9.94
C ALA A 251 -27.95 -0.67 -8.65
N CYS A 252 -28.23 0.63 -8.54
CA CYS A 252 -28.90 1.22 -7.37
C CYS A 252 -30.44 1.21 -7.42
N ASP A 253 -31.05 0.83 -8.53
CA ASP A 253 -32.51 1.00 -8.71
C ASP A 253 -33.34 0.10 -7.77
N LYS A 254 -32.70 -0.89 -7.14
CA LYS A 254 -33.29 -1.82 -6.15
C LYS A 254 -32.85 -1.53 -4.72
N VAL A 255 -31.99 -0.54 -4.50
CA VAL A 255 -31.47 -0.21 -3.17
C VAL A 255 -32.48 0.68 -2.46
N SER A 256 -32.73 0.40 -1.18
CA SER A 256 -33.55 1.25 -0.32
C SER A 256 -32.85 1.50 1.02
N TRP A 257 -32.95 2.73 1.51
CA TRP A 257 -32.41 3.16 2.81
C TRP A 257 -33.51 3.42 3.84
N SER A 258 -34.71 2.84 3.63
CA SER A 258 -35.85 2.98 4.53
C SER A 258 -35.50 2.55 5.96
N THR A 259 -35.94 3.37 6.92
CA THR A 259 -35.50 3.29 8.32
C THR A 259 -36.19 2.20 9.11
N TRP A 260 -37.38 1.75 8.69
CA TRP A 260 -38.25 0.89 9.50
C TRP A 260 -38.44 -0.50 8.88
N ILE A 261 -38.37 -1.55 9.69
CA ILE A 261 -38.80 -2.91 9.31
C ILE A 261 -40.27 -3.09 9.67
N HIS A 262 -41.10 -3.47 8.70
CA HIS A 262 -42.50 -3.88 8.90
C HIS A 262 -43.38 -2.88 9.67
N ASN A 263 -43.62 -1.71 9.06
CA ASN A 263 -44.63 -0.76 9.55
C ASN A 263 -46.03 -1.39 9.52
N LEU A 264 -46.64 -1.67 10.68
CA LEU A 264 -48.00 -2.25 10.74
C LEU A 264 -49.04 -1.33 10.09
N TYR A 265 -48.77 -0.01 10.06
CA TYR A 265 -49.63 1.01 9.46
C TYR A 265 -49.33 1.31 7.99
N ASN A 266 -48.15 0.93 7.48
CA ASN A 266 -47.73 1.07 6.07
C ASN A 266 -47.50 -0.30 5.39
N LEU A 267 -48.15 -1.36 5.90
CA LEU A 267 -48.06 -2.75 5.41
C LEU A 267 -48.36 -2.93 3.90
N PHE A 268 -48.93 -1.92 3.25
CA PHE A 268 -49.28 -1.89 1.83
C PHE A 268 -48.66 -0.71 1.05
N GLN A 269 -47.73 0.03 1.66
CA GLN A 269 -46.94 1.03 0.94
C GLN A 269 -45.60 0.40 0.54
N ASP A 270 -45.27 0.47 -0.75
CA ASP A 270 -43.99 0.00 -1.26
C ASP A 270 -42.86 0.85 -0.67
N THR A 271 -41.75 0.20 -0.33
CA THR A 271 -40.54 0.88 0.12
C THR A 271 -39.95 1.68 -1.06
N GLU A 272 -39.62 2.95 -0.85
CA GLU A 272 -39.00 3.77 -1.89
C GLU A 272 -37.59 3.26 -2.19
N THR A 273 -37.26 3.15 -3.47
CA THR A 273 -35.94 2.72 -3.94
C THR A 273 -35.24 3.85 -4.67
N LEU A 274 -33.91 3.79 -4.71
CA LEU A 274 -33.05 4.79 -5.33
C LEU A 274 -33.00 4.65 -6.86
N THR A 275 -34.18 4.72 -7.49
CA THR A 275 -34.32 4.60 -8.95
C THR A 275 -33.47 5.64 -9.66
N SER A 276 -32.94 5.27 -10.82
CA SER A 276 -32.23 6.17 -11.74
C SER A 276 -33.03 7.45 -12.03
N ALA A 277 -34.36 7.36 -12.12
CA ALA A 277 -35.24 8.52 -12.28
C ALA A 277 -35.19 9.46 -11.06
N HIS A 278 -35.37 8.93 -9.84
CA HIS A 278 -35.33 9.72 -8.61
C HIS A 278 -33.95 10.32 -8.36
N ARG A 279 -32.88 9.55 -8.54
CA ARG A 279 -31.48 10.03 -8.44
C ARG A 279 -31.20 11.16 -9.42
N LYS A 280 -31.65 11.01 -10.67
CA LYS A 280 -31.54 12.07 -11.67
C LYS A 280 -32.29 13.33 -11.23
N THR A 281 -33.55 13.20 -10.81
CA THR A 281 -34.33 14.37 -10.37
C THR A 281 -33.68 15.07 -9.17
N MET A 282 -33.18 14.33 -8.18
CA MET A 282 -32.46 14.92 -7.06
C MET A 282 -31.18 15.67 -7.50
N ASN A 283 -30.41 15.12 -8.44
CA ASN A 283 -29.27 15.82 -9.03
C ASN A 283 -29.70 17.09 -9.80
N ASP A 284 -30.78 17.02 -10.58
CA ASP A 284 -31.33 18.16 -11.32
C ASP A 284 -31.79 19.29 -10.35
N LEU A 285 -32.26 18.93 -9.15
CA LEU A 285 -32.61 19.91 -8.10
C LEU A 285 -31.37 20.62 -7.54
N VAL A 286 -30.26 19.89 -7.31
CA VAL A 286 -28.99 20.50 -6.89
C VAL A 286 -28.48 21.49 -7.95
N ASP A 287 -28.50 21.09 -9.23
CA ASP A 287 -28.15 21.99 -10.34
C ASP A 287 -29.04 23.23 -10.37
N SER A 288 -30.34 23.06 -10.08
CA SER A 288 -31.29 24.16 -10.04
C SER A 288 -31.01 25.14 -8.90
N VAL A 289 -30.69 24.63 -7.69
CA VAL A 289 -30.30 25.47 -6.54
C VAL A 289 -29.00 26.22 -6.86
N ASN A 290 -27.95 25.52 -7.29
CA ASN A 290 -26.66 26.13 -7.64
C ASN A 290 -26.82 27.22 -8.71
N LYS A 291 -27.65 26.98 -9.72
CA LYS A 291 -27.97 27.97 -10.74
C LYS A 291 -28.66 29.21 -10.18
N LYS A 292 -29.56 29.05 -9.20
CA LYS A 292 -30.22 30.20 -8.54
C LYS A 292 -29.24 30.99 -7.68
N ILE A 293 -28.35 30.30 -6.96
CA ILE A 293 -27.28 30.90 -6.16
C ILE A 293 -26.32 31.68 -7.07
N SER A 294 -25.76 31.05 -8.11
CA SER A 294 -24.84 31.71 -9.04
C SER A 294 -25.49 32.92 -9.71
N SER A 295 -26.76 32.82 -10.11
CA SER A 295 -27.51 33.97 -10.66
C SER A 295 -27.70 35.09 -9.62
N ALA A 296 -27.89 34.78 -8.34
CA ALA A 296 -28.01 35.79 -7.28
C ALA A 296 -26.66 36.47 -7.00
N VAL A 297 -25.57 35.70 -7.00
CA VAL A 297 -24.20 36.20 -6.91
C VAL A 297 -23.89 37.16 -8.07
N GLU A 298 -24.20 36.78 -9.31
CA GLU A 298 -24.03 37.64 -10.49
C GLU A 298 -24.79 38.97 -10.34
N ARG A 299 -26.05 38.93 -9.87
CA ARG A 299 -26.85 40.14 -9.61
C ARG A 299 -26.28 41.02 -8.50
N ALA A 300 -25.62 40.42 -7.50
CA ALA A 300 -25.05 41.14 -6.36
C ALA A 300 -23.75 41.90 -6.70
N GLY A 301 -23.13 41.59 -7.83
CA GLY A 301 -21.95 42.27 -8.39
C GLY A 301 -20.63 41.78 -7.79
N ALA A 302 -19.54 42.46 -8.18
CA ALA A 302 -18.15 41.99 -8.02
C ALA A 302 -17.65 41.77 -6.57
N GLN A 303 -18.42 42.13 -5.54
CA GLN A 303 -18.08 41.86 -4.14
C GLN A 303 -18.51 40.46 -3.68
N VAL A 304 -19.06 39.64 -4.56
CA VAL A 304 -19.57 38.31 -4.25
C VAL A 304 -19.06 37.32 -5.30
N LYS A 305 -18.45 36.22 -4.86
CA LYS A 305 -17.95 35.14 -5.71
C LYS A 305 -18.70 33.85 -5.40
N PHE A 306 -19.14 33.15 -6.45
CA PHE A 306 -19.73 31.82 -6.34
C PHE A 306 -18.60 30.80 -6.40
N VAL A 307 -18.59 29.85 -5.47
CA VAL A 307 -17.60 28.78 -5.39
C VAL A 307 -18.30 27.46 -5.69
N ASP A 308 -18.09 26.94 -6.91
CA ASP A 308 -18.67 25.69 -7.40
C ASP A 308 -17.69 24.53 -7.20
N TYR A 309 -18.08 23.53 -6.41
CA TYR A 309 -17.24 22.38 -6.12
C TYR A 309 -17.81 21.04 -6.61
N ASP A 310 -18.98 21.04 -7.28
CA ASP A 310 -19.67 19.78 -7.65
C ASP A 310 -18.87 18.95 -8.66
N SER A 311 -18.21 19.60 -9.61
CA SER A 311 -17.41 18.93 -10.64
C SER A 311 -16.27 18.10 -10.04
N TYR A 312 -15.65 18.60 -8.97
CA TYR A 312 -14.59 17.92 -8.24
C TYR A 312 -15.11 16.68 -7.49
N VAL A 313 -16.32 16.76 -6.92
CA VAL A 313 -16.95 15.60 -6.27
C VAL A 313 -17.20 14.47 -7.27
N GLY A 314 -17.62 14.79 -8.49
CA GLY A 314 -17.76 13.81 -9.57
C GLY A 314 -16.41 13.23 -10.02
N TYR A 315 -15.36 14.06 -10.14
CA TYR A 315 -14.02 13.62 -10.53
C TYR A 315 -13.43 12.56 -9.59
N PHE A 316 -13.61 12.72 -8.27
CA PHE A 316 -13.11 11.77 -7.27
C PHE A 316 -14.03 10.57 -7.01
N ASN A 317 -15.07 10.34 -7.83
CA ASN A 317 -16.11 9.34 -7.58
C ASN A 317 -16.72 9.47 -6.17
N GLY A 318 -16.88 10.71 -5.72
CA GLY A 318 -17.26 11.04 -4.35
C GLY A 318 -18.74 10.88 -4.03
N ARG A 319 -19.56 10.52 -5.01
CA ARG A 319 -21.02 10.44 -4.88
C ARG A 319 -21.49 9.04 -4.49
N PHE A 320 -22.76 8.92 -4.12
CA PHE A 320 -23.41 7.64 -3.91
C PHE A 320 -23.76 7.00 -5.26
N CYS A 321 -23.81 5.66 -5.29
CA CYS A 321 -24.17 4.87 -6.48
C CYS A 321 -23.19 4.94 -7.68
N GLU A 322 -21.92 5.27 -7.45
CA GLU A 322 -20.86 5.21 -8.47
C GLU A 322 -20.60 3.78 -8.96
N ALA A 323 -20.17 3.64 -10.22
CA ALA A 323 -19.89 2.35 -10.85
C ALA A 323 -18.90 1.49 -10.02
N GLY A 324 -19.19 0.20 -9.89
CA GLY A 324 -18.36 -0.75 -9.12
C GLY A 324 -18.59 -0.74 -7.60
N VAL A 325 -19.55 0.06 -7.10
CA VAL A 325 -19.83 0.17 -5.67
C VAL A 325 -21.13 -0.54 -5.33
N ASP A 326 -21.03 -1.60 -4.51
CA ASP A 326 -22.20 -2.29 -3.97
C ASP A 326 -22.77 -1.50 -2.78
N LYS A 327 -23.98 -0.93 -2.94
CA LYS A 327 -24.70 -0.19 -1.88
C LYS A 327 -25.56 -1.09 -0.99
N SER A 328 -25.49 -2.41 -1.16
CA SER A 328 -26.17 -3.40 -0.30
C SER A 328 -25.32 -3.88 0.88
N THR A 329 -24.04 -3.52 0.94
CA THR A 329 -23.08 -3.97 1.96
C THR A 329 -23.05 -3.08 3.22
N SER A 330 -22.55 -3.62 4.33
CA SER A 330 -22.47 -3.00 5.66
C SER A 330 -21.30 -2.04 5.87
N ASP A 331 -20.42 -1.87 4.89
CA ASP A 331 -19.11 -1.23 5.10
C ASP A 331 -19.12 0.15 4.45
N SER A 332 -19.13 1.23 5.23
CA SER A 332 -19.30 2.59 4.66
C SER A 332 -18.20 3.60 5.01
N ASN A 333 -16.98 3.11 5.24
CA ASN A 333 -15.76 3.92 5.33
C ASN A 333 -14.49 3.24 4.77
N THR A 334 -14.64 2.17 3.99
CA THR A 334 -13.53 1.50 3.29
C THR A 334 -13.37 1.98 1.84
N ARG A 335 -14.24 2.86 1.34
CA ARG A 335 -14.21 3.34 -0.05
C ARG A 335 -13.40 4.63 -0.18
N GLU A 336 -12.26 4.52 -0.84
CA GLU A 336 -11.43 5.65 -1.24
C GLU A 336 -12.25 6.68 -2.06
N GLY A 337 -12.10 7.97 -1.74
CA GLY A 337 -12.75 9.07 -2.48
C GLY A 337 -14.18 9.46 -2.11
N LEU A 338 -14.88 8.75 -1.20
CA LEU A 338 -16.25 9.12 -0.78
C LEU A 338 -16.30 10.50 -0.08
N MET A 339 -17.07 11.45 -0.63
CA MET A 339 -17.07 12.86 -0.18
C MET A 339 -18.17 13.23 0.81
N PHE A 340 -19.18 12.38 0.97
CA PHE A 340 -20.30 12.58 1.90
C PHE A 340 -20.34 11.45 2.93
N TYR A 341 -20.77 11.72 4.16
CA TYR A 341 -21.01 10.66 5.13
C TYR A 341 -22.10 9.70 4.62
N GLU A 342 -21.88 8.40 4.80
CA GLU A 342 -22.85 7.31 4.68
C GLU A 342 -23.22 6.76 6.06
N LEU A 343 -24.28 5.96 6.14
CA LEU A 343 -24.85 5.51 7.41
C LEU A 343 -23.88 4.71 8.29
N ASN A 344 -22.96 3.94 7.71
CA ASN A 344 -21.95 3.15 8.45
C ASN A 344 -20.56 3.83 8.47
N THR A 345 -20.43 5.12 8.13
CA THR A 345 -19.11 5.77 8.02
C THR A 345 -18.53 5.96 9.41
N TRP A 346 -17.32 5.42 9.66
CA TRP A 346 -16.62 5.53 10.94
C TRP A 346 -16.07 6.94 11.20
N ASP A 347 -16.03 7.35 12.47
CA ASP A 347 -15.54 8.66 12.92
C ASP A 347 -14.26 8.47 13.77
N PRO A 348 -13.14 9.16 13.45
CA PRO A 348 -11.91 9.14 14.25
C PRO A 348 -12.03 9.69 15.69
N ILE A 349 -13.08 10.46 16.02
CA ILE A 349 -13.19 11.19 17.31
C ILE A 349 -14.47 10.82 18.10
N GLY A 350 -15.29 9.87 17.65
CA GLY A 350 -16.52 9.52 18.36
C GLY A 350 -17.20 8.24 17.88
N SER A 351 -17.07 7.18 18.68
CA SER A 351 -17.80 5.89 18.73
C SER A 351 -18.91 5.63 17.70
N ASN A 352 -18.81 4.46 17.03
CA ASN A 352 -19.85 3.70 16.32
C ASN A 352 -21.03 4.52 15.72
N PRO A 353 -21.21 4.63 14.38
CA PRO A 353 -22.38 5.27 13.75
C PRO A 353 -23.74 4.82 14.29
N HIS A 354 -23.80 3.61 14.83
CA HIS A 354 -25.00 3.01 15.41
C HIS A 354 -25.16 3.29 16.92
N LYS A 355 -24.32 4.15 17.51
CA LYS A 355 -24.49 4.64 18.88
C LYS A 355 -25.61 5.68 18.92
N ARG A 356 -26.37 5.68 20.01
CA ARG A 356 -27.31 6.74 20.37
C ARG A 356 -26.80 7.47 21.60
N SER A 357 -26.56 8.77 21.48
CA SER A 357 -26.17 9.62 22.61
C SER A 357 -27.36 9.95 23.52
N GLN A 358 -27.08 10.29 24.78
CA GLN A 358 -28.11 10.78 25.71
C GLN A 358 -28.42 12.28 25.53
N ASP A 359 -27.69 12.96 24.65
CA ASP A 359 -27.91 14.37 24.32
C ASP A 359 -29.22 14.48 23.51
N ARG A 360 -30.07 15.46 23.87
CA ARG A 360 -31.33 15.72 23.16
C ARG A 360 -31.10 16.81 22.11
N PRO A 361 -31.33 16.54 20.81
CA PRO A 361 -31.20 17.55 19.79
C PRO A 361 -32.27 18.65 19.97
N LEU A 362 -31.93 19.87 19.54
CA LEU A 362 -32.86 21.00 19.59
C LEU A 362 -33.77 21.01 18.36
N GLU A 363 -35.03 21.38 18.60
CA GLU A 363 -36.01 21.73 17.55
C GLU A 363 -35.43 22.79 16.60
N GLY A 364 -35.70 22.65 15.30
CA GLY A 364 -35.18 23.55 14.26
C GLY A 364 -33.77 23.22 13.76
N THR A 365 -33.05 22.28 14.39
CA THR A 365 -31.81 21.72 13.81
C THR A 365 -32.12 20.55 12.87
N PHE A 366 -31.18 20.18 12.00
CA PHE A 366 -31.34 18.99 11.15
C PHE A 366 -31.55 17.72 11.99
N GLU A 367 -30.73 17.53 13.02
CA GLU A 367 -30.81 16.37 13.91
C GLU A 367 -32.11 16.36 14.72
N GLY A 368 -32.62 17.52 15.12
CA GLY A 368 -33.96 17.67 15.70
C GLY A 368 -35.01 17.16 14.72
N SER A 369 -35.06 17.75 13.53
CA SER A 369 -36.05 17.44 12.49
C SER A 369 -36.15 15.95 12.16
N VAL A 370 -35.01 15.24 12.03
CA VAL A 370 -35.04 13.80 11.74
C VAL A 370 -35.57 12.97 12.92
N ASN A 371 -35.30 13.39 14.16
CA ASN A 371 -35.82 12.76 15.37
C ASN A 371 -37.31 13.08 15.58
N GLU A 372 -37.78 14.25 15.17
CA GLU A 372 -39.20 14.60 15.16
C GLU A 372 -40.00 13.66 14.24
N TYR A 373 -39.49 13.40 13.03
CA TYR A 373 -40.09 12.40 12.13
C TYR A 373 -40.10 11.00 12.77
N ALA A 374 -39.02 10.62 13.45
CA ALA A 374 -38.97 9.32 14.10
C ALA A 374 -39.99 9.17 15.24
N GLU A 375 -40.19 10.23 16.03
CA GLU A 375 -41.20 10.29 17.10
C GLU A 375 -42.63 10.24 16.53
N ILE A 376 -42.92 10.90 15.40
CA ILE A 376 -44.23 10.79 14.74
C ILE A 376 -44.53 9.33 14.36
N THR A 377 -43.54 8.62 13.83
CA THR A 377 -43.73 7.20 13.49
C THR A 377 -43.91 6.33 14.72
N LYS A 378 -43.15 6.54 15.80
CA LYS A 378 -43.35 5.82 17.07
C LYS A 378 -44.69 6.12 17.74
N LEU A 379 -45.22 7.33 17.59
CA LEU A 379 -46.54 7.71 18.11
C LEU A 379 -47.65 6.89 17.43
N LEU A 380 -47.53 6.69 16.12
CA LEU A 380 -48.51 5.92 15.34
C LEU A 380 -48.31 4.42 15.48
N ASP A 381 -47.05 3.98 15.54
CA ASP A 381 -46.64 2.58 15.66
C ASP A 381 -45.62 2.42 16.80
N PRO A 382 -46.10 2.27 18.06
CA PRO A 382 -45.21 2.10 19.21
C PRO A 382 -44.29 0.88 19.13
N ASP A 383 -44.61 -0.10 18.27
CA ASP A 383 -43.84 -1.33 18.07
C ASP A 383 -42.85 -1.23 16.89
N ALA A 384 -42.76 -0.07 16.21
CA ALA A 384 -41.86 0.13 15.08
C ALA A 384 -40.38 -0.09 15.46
N GLN A 385 -39.70 -0.95 14.70
CA GLN A 385 -38.28 -1.29 14.91
C GLN A 385 -37.40 -0.76 13.77
N PHE A 386 -36.19 -0.32 14.11
CA PHE A 386 -35.23 0.14 13.11
C PHE A 386 -34.74 -1.00 12.23
N SER A 387 -34.49 -0.71 10.95
CA SER A 387 -33.98 -1.70 9.99
C SER A 387 -32.62 -2.28 10.34
N LYS A 388 -31.86 -1.59 11.20
CA LYS A 388 -30.60 -2.03 11.78
C LYS A 388 -30.63 -2.09 13.33
N GLN A 389 -31.79 -2.37 13.93
CA GLN A 389 -31.99 -2.37 15.39
C GLN A 389 -30.93 -3.19 16.15
N THR A 390 -30.51 -4.34 15.61
CA THR A 390 -29.51 -5.23 16.23
C THR A 390 -28.10 -4.63 16.29
N SER A 391 -27.83 -3.59 15.49
CA SER A 391 -26.54 -2.90 15.43
C SER A 391 -26.46 -1.70 16.37
N VAL A 392 -27.59 -1.28 16.95
CA VAL A 392 -27.68 -0.13 17.87
C VAL A 392 -27.10 -0.50 19.23
N SER A 393 -26.05 0.22 19.65
CA SER A 393 -25.49 0.10 20.99
C SER A 393 -25.99 1.26 21.86
N ASP A 394 -26.92 0.98 22.77
CA ASP A 394 -27.37 1.93 23.79
C ASP A 394 -26.43 1.86 25.01
N ASP A 395 -26.03 3.01 25.57
CA ASP A 395 -25.41 3.07 26.91
C ASP A 395 -26.46 2.65 27.94
N THR A 396 -26.63 1.34 28.16
CA THR A 396 -27.50 0.78 29.20
C THR A 396 -26.70 -0.10 30.15
N THR A 397 -26.07 0.55 31.13
CA THR A 397 -25.87 -0.04 32.45
C THR A 397 -26.68 0.74 33.48
N ASP A 398 -27.64 0.00 34.04
CA ASP A 398 -28.37 0.23 35.29
C ASP A 398 -29.38 1.37 35.44
N MET A 399 -30.62 0.93 35.69
CA MET A 399 -31.60 1.59 36.55
C MET A 399 -30.92 2.23 37.77
N THR A 400 -30.91 3.56 37.87
CA THR A 400 -31.07 4.33 39.12
C THR A 400 -31.00 5.83 38.83
N LEU A 401 -31.99 6.40 38.14
CA LEU A 401 -32.21 7.85 38.13
C LEU A 401 -33.71 8.19 38.09
N VAL A 402 -34.51 7.40 38.80
CA VAL A 402 -35.72 7.93 39.44
C VAL A 402 -35.24 8.81 40.59
N GLU A 403 -34.78 10.06 40.35
CA GLU A 403 -34.82 11.14 41.36
C GLU A 403 -34.30 12.55 40.98
N SER A 404 -33.68 12.86 39.83
CA SER A 404 -33.01 14.18 39.69
C SER A 404 -33.42 15.16 38.57
N LYS A 405 -34.47 14.91 37.76
CA LYS A 405 -34.95 15.89 36.75
C LYS A 405 -36.20 16.69 37.16
N LEU A 406 -36.45 16.78 38.47
CA LEU A 406 -37.52 17.63 39.05
C LEU A 406 -37.01 18.98 39.60
N SER A 407 -35.75 19.36 39.35
CA SER A 407 -35.21 20.65 39.80
C SER A 407 -34.45 21.39 38.71
N LEU A 408 -35.16 22.00 37.77
CA LEU A 408 -34.73 23.26 37.12
C LEU A 408 -35.94 23.88 36.42
N SER A 409 -36.98 24.13 37.22
CA SER A 409 -37.93 25.19 36.92
C SER A 409 -37.29 26.52 37.30
N ALA A 410 -37.41 27.48 36.37
CA ALA A 410 -36.98 28.88 36.41
C ALA A 410 -35.50 29.14 36.09
N VAL A 411 -35.22 29.58 34.84
CA VAL A 411 -34.67 30.91 34.49
C VAL A 411 -34.95 31.26 33.00
N SER A 412 -35.76 32.30 32.79
CA SER A 412 -35.93 33.27 31.67
C SER A 412 -35.84 32.91 30.16
N GLU A 413 -36.96 33.11 29.46
CA GLU A 413 -37.15 33.79 28.15
C GLU A 413 -36.12 33.58 27.01
N SER A 414 -35.95 32.33 26.56
CA SER A 414 -35.98 31.98 25.13
C SER A 414 -36.43 30.52 24.98
N SER A 415 -37.33 30.28 24.03
CA SER A 415 -38.18 29.09 23.89
C SER A 415 -37.55 27.98 23.05
N ASP A 416 -36.41 27.43 23.49
CA ASP A 416 -35.75 26.36 22.73
C ASP A 416 -36.22 24.99 23.27
N ILE A 417 -36.95 24.21 22.46
CA ILE A 417 -37.51 22.90 22.82
C ILE A 417 -36.49 21.79 22.49
N GLU A 418 -36.23 20.88 23.44
CA GLU A 418 -35.40 19.69 23.25
C GLU A 418 -36.25 18.50 22.76
N VAL A 419 -35.87 17.90 21.64
CA VAL A 419 -36.52 16.73 21.01
C VAL A 419 -35.88 15.43 21.54
N PRO A 420 -36.64 14.36 21.83
CA PRO A 420 -36.07 13.06 22.19
C PRO A 420 -35.13 12.52 21.10
N ASN A 421 -33.91 12.10 21.49
CA ASN A 421 -33.00 11.43 20.57
C ASN A 421 -33.40 9.95 20.42
N VAL A 422 -33.97 9.60 19.27
CA VAL A 422 -34.57 8.30 18.96
C VAL A 422 -33.75 7.55 17.91
N LEU A 423 -33.18 8.25 16.95
CA LEU A 423 -32.35 7.66 15.91
C LEU A 423 -30.92 7.49 16.39
N PRO A 424 -30.14 6.55 15.84
CA PRO A 424 -28.69 6.56 16.01
C PRO A 424 -28.07 7.86 15.51
N ASP A 425 -27.01 8.33 16.18
CA ASP A 425 -26.36 9.62 15.91
C ASP A 425 -25.84 9.70 14.44
N GLY A 426 -25.56 8.56 13.81
CA GLY A 426 -25.16 8.47 12.41
C GLY A 426 -26.17 9.06 11.41
N TYR A 427 -27.49 9.00 11.69
CA TYR A 427 -28.51 9.56 10.79
C TYR A 427 -28.45 11.10 10.70
N GLY A 428 -27.94 11.77 11.74
CA GLY A 428 -27.78 13.23 11.76
C GLY A 428 -26.65 13.74 10.86
N ARG A 429 -25.74 12.88 10.40
CA ARG A 429 -24.58 13.27 9.57
C ARG A 429 -24.62 12.80 8.12
N VAL A 430 -25.42 11.80 7.76
CA VAL A 430 -25.48 11.32 6.36
C VAL A 430 -25.86 12.49 5.42
N PHE A 431 -25.30 12.50 4.20
CA PHE A 431 -25.38 13.60 3.23
C PHE A 431 -24.57 14.87 3.57
N HIS A 432 -24.01 15.00 4.77
CA HIS A 432 -23.10 16.10 5.07
C HIS A 432 -21.69 15.83 4.50
N PRO A 433 -20.94 16.88 4.13
CA PRO A 433 -19.57 16.75 3.67
C PRO A 433 -18.69 16.03 4.69
N GLN A 434 -17.87 15.08 4.23
CA GLN A 434 -16.79 14.54 5.06
C GLN A 434 -15.67 15.58 5.22
N ILE A 435 -14.72 15.27 6.12
CA ILE A 435 -13.51 16.09 6.33
C ILE A 435 -12.84 16.46 5.00
N GLN A 436 -12.68 15.48 4.11
CA GLN A 436 -12.04 15.67 2.79
C GLN A 436 -12.78 16.68 1.90
N LEU A 437 -14.12 16.65 1.90
CA LEU A 437 -14.90 17.61 1.11
C LEU A 437 -14.87 19.00 1.75
N HIS A 438 -14.85 19.11 3.09
CA HIS A 438 -14.65 20.41 3.75
C HIS A 438 -13.27 21.02 3.45
N GLU A 439 -12.22 20.22 3.36
CA GLU A 439 -10.87 20.67 2.95
C GLU A 439 -10.87 21.18 1.52
N LEU A 440 -11.48 20.44 0.59
CA LEU A 440 -11.61 20.85 -0.81
C LEU A 440 -12.36 22.20 -0.94
N ILE A 441 -13.49 22.37 -0.25
CA ILE A 441 -14.27 23.62 -0.30
C ILE A 441 -13.44 24.78 0.28
N ALA A 442 -12.72 24.57 1.40
CA ALA A 442 -11.91 25.61 2.03
C ALA A 442 -10.79 26.07 1.10
N ASN A 443 -10.15 25.12 0.44
CA ASN A 443 -9.08 25.36 -0.50
C ASN A 443 -9.55 26.12 -1.76
N LEU A 444 -10.72 25.79 -2.31
CA LEU A 444 -11.31 26.55 -3.42
C LEU A 444 -11.66 27.99 -3.02
N VAL A 445 -12.11 28.20 -1.78
CA VAL A 445 -12.35 29.54 -1.24
C VAL A 445 -11.04 30.34 -1.11
N ILE A 446 -9.96 29.71 -0.62
CA ILE A 446 -8.63 30.33 -0.55
C ILE A 446 -8.12 30.70 -1.94
N TYR A 447 -8.28 29.80 -2.92
CA TYR A 447 -7.94 30.08 -4.32
C TYR A 447 -8.62 31.36 -4.83
N GLU A 448 -9.92 31.52 -4.57
CA GLU A 448 -10.67 32.71 -4.98
C GLU A 448 -10.26 33.98 -4.21
N MET A 449 -9.73 33.84 -2.99
CA MET A 449 -9.12 34.95 -2.23
C MET A 449 -7.79 35.38 -2.85
N THR A 450 -6.91 34.42 -3.14
CA THR A 450 -5.63 34.66 -3.79
C THR A 450 -5.82 35.29 -5.17
N ASN A 451 -6.72 34.74 -5.99
CA ASN A 451 -7.07 35.28 -7.30
C ASN A 451 -7.55 36.74 -7.20
N LYS A 452 -8.39 37.05 -6.20
CA LYS A 452 -8.84 38.42 -5.96
C LYS A 452 -7.70 39.35 -5.54
N ASN A 453 -6.80 38.90 -4.66
CA ASN A 453 -5.62 39.66 -4.23
C ASN A 453 -4.70 39.98 -5.42
N GLU A 454 -4.46 39.00 -6.29
CA GLU A 454 -3.71 39.20 -7.55
C GLU A 454 -4.36 40.26 -8.44
N MET A 455 -5.66 40.13 -8.70
CA MET A 455 -6.39 41.06 -9.54
C MET A 455 -6.37 42.50 -8.97
N ASP A 456 -6.47 42.66 -7.66
CA ASP A 456 -6.39 43.96 -6.99
C ASP A 456 -5.01 44.60 -7.12
N ASN A 457 -3.96 43.80 -7.29
CA ASN A 457 -2.58 44.24 -7.46
C ASN A 457 -2.14 44.26 -8.94
N GLY A 458 -3.09 44.19 -9.88
CA GLY A 458 -2.85 44.41 -11.30
C GLY A 458 -2.40 43.18 -12.10
N TYR A 459 -2.54 41.99 -11.52
CA TYR A 459 -2.27 40.71 -12.18
C TYR A 459 -3.53 40.20 -12.91
N PRO A 460 -3.38 39.39 -13.97
CA PRO A 460 -4.53 38.81 -14.69
C PRO A 460 -5.27 37.79 -13.80
N GLU A 461 -6.57 37.60 -14.05
CA GLU A 461 -7.36 36.56 -13.41
C GLU A 461 -6.73 35.17 -13.62
N ILE A 462 -6.61 34.40 -12.53
CA ILE A 462 -6.09 33.04 -12.56
C ILE A 462 -7.15 32.15 -13.24
N PRO A 463 -6.82 31.39 -14.30
CA PRO A 463 -7.78 30.48 -14.91
C PRO A 463 -8.12 29.33 -13.96
N GLU A 464 -9.41 29.12 -13.68
CA GLU A 464 -9.93 27.95 -12.94
C GLU A 464 -9.84 26.64 -13.77
N LYS A 465 -9.22 26.68 -14.96
CA LYS A 465 -9.19 25.57 -15.92
C LYS A 465 -7.79 24.97 -16.08
N PHE A 466 -7.55 23.87 -15.38
CA PHE A 466 -6.71 22.81 -15.89
C PHE A 466 -7.64 21.67 -16.34
N THR A 467 -7.51 21.20 -17.58
CA THR A 467 -7.97 19.84 -17.89
C THR A 467 -7.31 18.92 -16.86
N PHE A 468 -8.05 18.04 -16.20
CA PHE A 468 -7.48 17.16 -15.16
C PHE A 468 -6.31 16.29 -15.69
N ASP A 469 -6.14 16.19 -17.01
CA ASP A 469 -5.00 15.57 -17.71
C ASP A 469 -3.75 16.47 -17.84
N SER A 470 -3.80 17.73 -17.41
CA SER A 470 -2.71 18.72 -17.55
C SER A 470 -2.08 19.16 -16.22
N CYS A 471 -2.31 18.42 -15.13
CA CYS A 471 -1.62 18.68 -13.88
C CYS A 471 -0.23 18.02 -13.90
N PRO A 472 0.87 18.80 -13.85
CA PRO A 472 2.12 18.27 -13.34
C PRO A 472 1.88 17.98 -11.85
N TRP A 473 1.90 16.70 -11.46
CA TRP A 473 2.01 16.34 -10.06
C TRP A 473 3.38 16.85 -9.57
N THR A 474 3.39 17.95 -8.82
CA THR A 474 4.47 18.22 -7.88
C THR A 474 4.09 17.51 -6.57
N PRO A 475 4.92 16.57 -6.11
CA PRO A 475 4.81 16.06 -4.75
C PRO A 475 4.95 17.20 -3.75
N ALA A 476 4.38 17.00 -2.56
CA ALA A 476 4.85 17.70 -1.37
C ALA A 476 6.38 17.58 -1.30
N ASP A 477 7.05 18.74 -1.23
CA ASP A 477 8.50 18.91 -1.12
C ASP A 477 9.34 18.51 -2.35
N VAL A 478 9.02 19.06 -3.52
CA VAL A 478 10.10 19.57 -4.39
C VAL A 478 10.16 21.08 -4.14
N ASP A 479 11.16 21.47 -3.35
CA ASP A 479 11.57 22.87 -3.15
C ASP A 479 11.83 23.52 -4.53
N ASP A 480 10.78 24.04 -5.16
CA ASP A 480 10.86 24.99 -6.28
C ASP A 480 10.89 26.45 -5.73
N ASP A 481 11.28 26.61 -4.47
CA ASP A 481 11.71 27.91 -3.99
C ASP A 481 13.08 28.19 -4.62
N GLU A 482 13.11 29.07 -5.61
CA GLU A 482 14.30 29.80 -6.05
C GLU A 482 14.80 30.72 -4.93
N SER A 483 14.98 30.18 -3.72
CA SER A 483 15.87 30.72 -2.70
C SER A 483 16.94 29.67 -2.43
N MET A 484 18.18 30.05 -2.77
CA MET A 484 19.36 29.23 -2.59
C MET A 484 19.67 29.04 -1.10
N ASP A 485 18.95 28.16 -0.40
CA ASP A 485 19.51 27.57 0.82
C ASP A 485 20.37 26.35 0.43
N ALA A 486 21.68 26.60 0.50
CA ALA A 486 22.72 26.00 -0.30
C ALA A 486 23.07 24.55 0.06
N GLY A 487 22.93 23.64 -0.91
CA GLY A 487 24.06 22.86 -1.47
C GLY A 487 25.02 22.07 -0.57
N GLY A 488 24.68 21.76 0.68
CA GLY A 488 25.60 21.06 1.58
C GLY A 488 25.74 19.57 1.28
N GLN A 489 26.92 19.03 1.60
CA GLN A 489 27.22 17.60 1.52
C GLN A 489 26.39 16.82 2.56
N GLN A 490 25.95 15.63 2.20
CA GLN A 490 24.99 14.81 2.93
C GLN A 490 25.38 13.32 2.91
N ILE A 491 24.90 12.56 3.89
CA ILE A 491 25.10 11.12 4.01
C ILE A 491 23.94 10.39 3.34
N ALA A 492 24.29 9.49 2.42
CA ALA A 492 23.39 8.55 1.78
C ALA A 492 23.93 7.14 2.01
N LEU A 493 23.11 6.24 2.54
CA LEU A 493 23.53 4.92 3.00
C LEU A 493 22.92 3.82 2.13
N ALA A 494 23.78 3.04 1.47
CA ALA A 494 23.42 1.73 0.94
C ALA A 494 23.19 0.81 2.15
N SER A 495 21.94 0.75 2.64
CA SER A 495 21.62 0.21 3.96
C SER A 495 21.23 -1.26 3.86
N TYR A 496 22.12 -2.11 3.37
CA TYR A 496 21.87 -3.55 3.13
C TYR A 496 21.96 -4.37 4.42
N ILE A 497 21.45 -3.77 5.51
CA ILE A 497 21.42 -4.33 6.86
C ILE A 497 20.05 -4.95 7.05
N ASN A 498 20.00 -6.27 7.29
CA ASN A 498 18.74 -6.93 7.58
C ASN A 498 18.12 -6.33 8.88
N PRO A 499 16.85 -5.88 8.86
CA PRO A 499 16.20 -5.26 10.03
C PRO A 499 16.20 -6.11 11.31
N LEU A 500 16.18 -7.44 11.17
CA LEU A 500 16.23 -8.38 12.29
C LEU A 500 17.64 -8.63 12.81
N SER A 501 18.67 -8.53 11.96
CA SER A 501 20.04 -8.81 12.38
C SER A 501 20.63 -7.66 13.19
N ASP A 502 20.32 -6.41 12.83
CA ASP A 502 20.77 -5.23 13.57
C ASP A 502 19.68 -4.12 13.63
N PRO A 503 18.66 -4.30 14.50
CA PRO A 503 17.63 -3.28 14.72
C PRO A 503 18.18 -2.00 15.37
N THR A 504 19.37 -2.07 16.00
CA THR A 504 20.01 -0.92 16.66
C THR A 504 20.62 0.01 15.63
N ALA A 505 21.27 -0.52 14.59
CA ALA A 505 21.75 0.25 13.45
C ALA A 505 20.60 1.01 12.76
N TRP A 506 19.48 0.34 12.47
CA TRP A 506 18.30 0.99 11.89
C TRP A 506 17.77 2.13 12.75
N THR A 507 17.68 1.92 14.07
CA THR A 507 17.25 2.97 14.99
C THR A 507 18.19 4.18 14.94
N ARG A 508 19.51 3.97 14.96
CA ARG A 508 20.49 5.06 14.83
C ARG A 508 20.38 5.81 13.50
N MET A 509 20.30 5.10 12.37
CA MET A 509 20.18 5.71 11.04
C MET A 509 18.94 6.61 10.92
N ILE A 510 17.83 6.16 11.50
CA ILE A 510 16.55 6.88 11.51
C ILE A 510 16.61 8.10 12.44
N ASP A 511 17.22 7.96 13.63
CA ASP A 511 17.27 9.01 14.65
C ASP A 511 18.27 10.14 14.33
N TYR A 512 19.26 9.91 13.47
CA TYR A 512 20.17 10.97 13.03
C TYR A 512 19.40 12.11 12.33
N PRO A 513 19.90 13.35 12.31
CA PRO A 513 19.23 14.47 11.65
C PRO A 513 18.93 14.19 10.16
N SER A 514 17.72 14.46 9.70
CA SER A 514 17.25 14.21 8.32
C SER A 514 17.89 15.11 7.27
N ASP A 515 18.50 16.22 7.69
CA ASP A 515 19.30 17.14 6.88
C ASP A 515 20.79 16.73 6.82
N LYS A 516 21.21 15.71 7.59
CA LYS A 516 22.56 15.12 7.54
C LYS A 516 22.53 13.75 6.88
N VAL A 517 21.72 12.84 7.39
CA VAL A 517 21.49 11.50 6.84
C VAL A 517 20.17 11.55 6.10
N THR A 518 20.24 11.70 4.78
CA THR A 518 19.09 12.11 3.97
C THR A 518 18.49 10.96 3.16
N VAL A 519 19.30 9.96 2.80
CA VAL A 519 18.92 8.84 1.92
C VAL A 519 19.28 7.49 2.54
N LEU A 520 18.33 6.56 2.55
CA LEU A 520 18.53 5.16 2.96
C LEU A 520 18.07 4.24 1.82
N VAL A 521 18.90 3.31 1.37
CA VAL A 521 18.50 2.32 0.36
C VAL A 521 17.95 1.08 1.05
N ALA A 522 16.68 0.74 0.76
CA ALA A 522 16.05 -0.49 1.18
C ALA A 522 16.30 -1.60 0.14
N ASN A 523 16.79 -2.74 0.60
CA ASN A 523 17.05 -3.91 -0.24
C ASN A 523 16.49 -5.16 0.46
N VAL A 524 15.22 -5.46 0.22
CA VAL A 524 14.52 -6.57 0.89
C VAL A 524 15.15 -7.90 0.49
N LEU A 525 15.24 -8.13 -0.82
CA LEU A 525 15.73 -9.41 -1.36
C LEU A 525 16.33 -9.23 -2.77
N ASN A 526 17.33 -8.36 -2.90
CA ASN A 526 17.82 -7.85 -4.20
C ASN A 526 16.68 -7.25 -5.05
N GLY A 527 15.80 -6.52 -4.37
CA GLY A 527 14.54 -6.01 -4.89
C GLY A 527 13.42 -5.92 -3.85
N PRO A 528 12.18 -5.65 -4.30
CA PRO A 528 11.01 -5.46 -3.44
C PRO A 528 10.34 -6.75 -2.94
N ASP A 529 10.67 -7.90 -3.55
CA ASP A 529 9.91 -9.16 -3.47
C ASP A 529 8.49 -9.07 -4.10
N THR A 530 7.61 -10.04 -3.84
CA THR A 530 6.21 -10.13 -4.32
C THR A 530 5.17 -9.85 -3.25
N THR A 531 5.59 -9.85 -1.99
CA THR A 531 4.75 -9.61 -0.83
C THR A 531 5.47 -8.66 0.10
N VAL A 532 4.70 -7.94 0.91
CA VAL A 532 5.25 -7.05 1.93
C VAL A 532 6.07 -7.88 2.93
N ASP A 533 7.31 -7.47 3.18
CA ASP A 533 8.09 -7.96 4.30
C ASP A 533 7.81 -7.07 5.51
N GLU A 534 7.21 -7.64 6.56
CA GLU A 534 6.74 -6.88 7.72
C GLU A 534 7.88 -6.19 8.49
N ASP A 535 9.09 -6.73 8.46
CA ASP A 535 10.22 -6.16 9.20
C ASP A 535 10.86 -5.01 8.42
N TRP A 536 10.94 -5.13 7.10
CA TRP A 536 11.28 -4.02 6.21
C TRP A 536 10.22 -2.92 6.24
N GLU A 537 8.92 -3.25 6.21
CA GLU A 537 7.84 -2.26 6.29
C GLU A 537 7.97 -1.39 7.54
N LYS A 538 8.23 -1.99 8.71
CA LYS A 538 8.42 -1.26 9.97
C LYS A 538 9.56 -0.24 9.89
N VAL A 539 10.72 -0.61 9.33
CA VAL A 539 11.87 0.30 9.27
C VAL A 539 11.72 1.35 8.17
N ILE A 540 11.14 0.98 7.03
CA ILE A 540 10.85 1.89 5.91
C ILE A 540 9.85 2.96 6.35
N SER A 541 8.76 2.55 7.01
CA SER A 541 7.74 3.46 7.55
C SER A 541 8.33 4.44 8.56
N ARG A 542 9.13 3.96 9.52
CA ARG A 542 9.82 4.81 10.51
C ARG A 542 10.80 5.78 9.87
N ALA A 543 11.58 5.31 8.89
CA ALA A 543 12.53 6.15 8.17
C ALA A 543 11.81 7.27 7.40
N ASN A 544 10.76 6.92 6.65
CA ASN A 544 9.94 7.90 5.93
C ASN A 544 9.30 8.93 6.88
N ALA A 545 8.73 8.48 8.01
CA ALA A 545 8.17 9.36 9.03
C ALA A 545 9.21 10.29 9.69
N ALA A 546 10.48 9.87 9.75
CA ALA A 546 11.60 10.68 10.22
C ALA A 546 12.13 11.66 9.15
N GLY A 547 11.48 11.77 7.99
CA GLY A 547 11.88 12.63 6.89
C GLY A 547 13.08 12.10 6.10
N LYS A 548 13.41 10.81 6.22
CA LYS A 548 14.43 10.15 5.38
C LYS A 548 13.82 9.84 4.03
N ARG A 549 14.62 9.97 2.97
CA ARG A 549 14.24 9.47 1.66
C ARG A 549 14.66 8.01 1.51
N VAL A 550 13.68 7.11 1.60
CA VAL A 550 13.92 5.67 1.40
C VAL A 550 13.88 5.34 -0.09
N LEU A 551 14.92 4.68 -0.61
CA LEU A 551 15.00 4.25 -2.01
C LEU A 551 14.84 2.74 -2.12
N GLY A 552 13.95 2.30 -3.01
CA GLY A 552 13.85 0.89 -3.36
C GLY A 552 15.03 0.45 -4.25
N TYR A 553 15.75 -0.59 -3.86
CA TYR A 553 16.79 -1.20 -4.67
C TYR A 553 16.20 -1.89 -5.91
N VAL A 554 16.71 -1.58 -7.10
CA VAL A 554 16.32 -2.23 -8.36
C VAL A 554 17.56 -2.66 -9.14
N ARG A 555 17.66 -3.95 -9.42
CA ARG A 555 18.77 -4.55 -10.17
C ARG A 555 18.59 -4.34 -11.68
N THR A 556 19.56 -3.68 -12.32
CA THR A 556 19.50 -3.41 -13.78
C THR A 556 20.37 -4.35 -14.62
N GLY A 557 21.20 -5.19 -14.00
CA GLY A 557 21.95 -6.25 -14.67
C GLY A 557 22.91 -5.77 -15.76
N TYR A 558 23.38 -4.53 -15.68
CA TYR A 558 24.17 -3.86 -16.71
C TYR A 558 23.50 -3.90 -18.09
N LEU A 559 22.16 -3.98 -18.13
CA LEU A 559 21.36 -4.21 -19.34
C LEU A 559 21.78 -5.46 -20.14
N GLY A 560 22.45 -6.42 -19.49
CA GLY A 560 23.01 -7.63 -20.11
C GLY A 560 24.28 -7.40 -20.95
N LEU A 561 24.91 -6.22 -20.83
CA LEU A 561 26.06 -5.81 -21.65
C LEU A 561 27.41 -6.16 -21.02
N SER A 562 27.43 -6.52 -19.74
CA SER A 562 28.64 -6.90 -19.00
C SER A 562 29.29 -8.15 -19.59
N GLN A 563 30.57 -8.41 -19.24
CA GLN A 563 31.26 -9.64 -19.68
C GLN A 563 30.58 -10.91 -19.15
N ASP A 564 29.91 -10.80 -18.00
CA ASP A 564 29.14 -11.89 -17.39
C ASP A 564 27.81 -12.16 -18.11
N GLN A 565 27.41 -11.28 -19.05
CA GLN A 565 26.24 -11.43 -19.92
C GLN A 565 24.97 -11.75 -19.12
N PHE A 566 24.69 -10.94 -18.10
CA PHE A 566 23.52 -11.13 -17.27
C PHE A 566 22.23 -11.16 -18.09
N GLN A 567 21.34 -12.03 -17.68
CA GLN A 567 20.00 -12.14 -18.25
C GLN A 567 18.98 -11.60 -17.25
N THR A 568 17.83 -11.16 -17.76
CA THR A 568 16.63 -10.94 -16.95
C THR A 568 16.27 -12.24 -16.21
N ARG A 569 15.43 -12.16 -15.19
CA ARG A 569 14.95 -13.34 -14.45
C ARG A 569 14.19 -14.32 -15.36
N LEU A 570 13.62 -13.82 -16.46
CA LEU A 570 13.01 -14.62 -17.52
C LEU A 570 14.02 -15.20 -18.54
N GLY A 571 15.32 -14.98 -18.37
CA GLY A 571 16.38 -15.53 -19.23
C GLY A 571 16.63 -14.76 -20.52
N SER A 572 16.18 -13.50 -20.62
CA SER A 572 16.41 -12.66 -21.80
C SER A 572 17.64 -11.76 -21.64
N SER A 573 18.33 -11.49 -22.75
CA SER A 573 19.38 -10.45 -22.85
C SER A 573 18.90 -9.22 -23.64
N GLY A 574 17.62 -9.14 -24.00
CA GLY A 574 17.05 -8.03 -24.78
C GLY A 574 16.85 -6.78 -23.94
N LEU A 575 17.23 -5.61 -24.47
CA LEU A 575 17.03 -4.32 -23.79
C LEU A 575 15.56 -4.05 -23.43
N ALA A 576 14.61 -4.42 -24.29
CA ALA A 576 13.19 -4.26 -24.02
C ALA A 576 12.72 -5.06 -22.80
N ASP A 577 13.25 -6.28 -22.63
CA ASP A 577 12.91 -7.15 -21.52
C ASP A 577 13.58 -6.66 -20.22
N TRP A 578 14.79 -6.09 -20.31
CA TRP A 578 15.42 -5.39 -19.19
C TRP A 578 14.60 -4.18 -18.73
N VAL A 579 14.16 -3.32 -19.66
CA VAL A 579 13.29 -2.18 -19.32
C VAL A 579 12.00 -2.65 -18.66
N SER A 580 11.34 -3.67 -19.21
CA SER A 580 10.13 -4.27 -18.66
C SER A 580 10.34 -4.78 -17.23
N GLN A 581 11.43 -5.52 -16.98
CA GLN A 581 11.75 -6.01 -15.64
C GLN A 581 12.04 -4.87 -14.65
N ILE A 582 12.85 -3.90 -15.06
CA ILE A 582 13.21 -2.75 -14.21
C ILE A 582 11.94 -1.98 -13.82
N GLN A 583 11.06 -1.70 -14.77
CA GLN A 583 9.79 -1.02 -14.49
C GLN A 583 8.87 -1.87 -13.61
N THR A 584 8.83 -3.18 -13.81
CA THR A 584 8.07 -4.09 -12.92
C THR A 584 8.57 -3.99 -11.48
N ASP A 585 9.88 -3.97 -11.27
CA ASP A 585 10.48 -3.87 -9.93
C ASP A 585 10.23 -2.48 -9.31
N VAL A 586 10.27 -1.41 -10.12
CA VAL A 586 9.88 -0.07 -9.69
C VAL A 586 8.42 -0.06 -9.21
N GLU A 587 7.49 -0.54 -10.02
CA GLU A 587 6.06 -0.55 -9.66
C GLU A 587 5.79 -1.45 -8.44
N LEU A 588 6.52 -2.56 -8.28
CA LEU A 588 6.41 -3.43 -7.11
C LEU A 588 6.83 -2.71 -5.82
N TRP A 589 7.92 -1.92 -5.83
CA TRP A 589 8.29 -1.12 -4.65
C TRP A 589 7.16 -0.19 -4.21
N TYR A 590 6.56 0.56 -5.14
CA TYR A 590 5.47 1.48 -4.83
C TYR A 590 4.15 0.77 -4.50
N THR A 591 3.94 -0.45 -5.02
CA THR A 591 2.75 -1.26 -4.71
C THR A 591 2.84 -1.91 -3.34
N LEU A 592 4.00 -2.46 -2.98
CA LEU A 592 4.21 -3.16 -1.70
C LEU A 592 4.43 -2.19 -0.53
N TYR A 593 5.01 -1.02 -0.78
CA TYR A 593 5.30 -0.03 0.26
C TYR A 593 4.69 1.34 -0.07
N PRO A 594 3.35 1.44 -0.20
CA PRO A 594 2.66 2.62 -0.71
C PRO A 594 2.88 3.84 0.20
N GLY A 595 3.26 4.97 -0.41
CA GLY A 595 3.51 6.23 0.30
C GLY A 595 4.77 6.27 1.16
N MET A 596 5.59 5.20 1.15
CA MET A 596 6.80 5.11 1.97
C MET A 596 8.11 5.11 1.18
N ILE A 597 8.04 4.86 -0.14
CA ILE A 597 9.20 4.90 -1.04
C ILE A 597 9.32 6.30 -1.63
N GLY A 598 10.46 6.95 -1.39
CA GLY A 598 10.76 8.29 -1.89
C GLY A 598 11.60 8.30 -3.18
N GLY A 599 11.89 7.14 -3.75
CA GLY A 599 12.67 7.01 -4.98
C GLY A 599 13.22 5.61 -5.24
N ILE A 600 14.08 5.49 -6.25
CA ILE A 600 14.63 4.22 -6.72
C ILE A 600 16.14 4.30 -6.84
N PHE A 601 16.81 3.26 -6.33
CA PHE A 601 18.24 3.03 -6.49
C PHE A 601 18.45 1.96 -7.56
N PHE A 602 18.82 2.37 -8.77
CA PHE A 602 19.15 1.49 -9.88
C PHE A 602 20.60 1.00 -9.73
N ASP A 603 20.78 -0.26 -9.33
CA ASP A 603 22.10 -0.86 -9.18
C ASP A 603 22.53 -1.66 -10.42
N GLU A 604 23.82 -1.97 -10.49
CA GLU A 604 24.47 -2.65 -11.63
C GLU A 604 24.28 -1.88 -12.94
N GLY A 605 24.38 -0.55 -12.88
CA GLY A 605 24.22 0.35 -14.01
C GLY A 605 25.33 0.19 -15.06
N TRP A 606 24.95 0.20 -16.34
CA TRP A 606 25.95 0.22 -17.42
C TRP A 606 26.56 1.61 -17.55
N ASN A 607 27.88 1.71 -17.70
CA ASN A 607 28.62 2.98 -17.67
C ASN A 607 29.31 3.39 -18.97
N GLN A 608 28.90 2.83 -20.10
CA GLN A 608 29.36 3.28 -21.42
C GLN A 608 28.18 3.86 -22.20
N CYS A 609 28.38 5.00 -22.87
CA CYS A 609 27.29 5.69 -23.58
C CYS A 609 26.65 4.80 -24.68
N GLY A 610 27.48 3.97 -25.34
CA GLY A 610 27.09 3.27 -26.56
C GLY A 610 27.05 4.20 -27.77
N ASP A 611 26.69 3.64 -28.93
CA ASP A 611 26.50 4.43 -30.15
C ASP A 611 25.36 5.43 -29.94
N ASP A 612 25.59 6.68 -30.32
CA ASP A 612 24.63 7.79 -30.17
C ASP A 612 23.95 7.87 -28.78
N ASN A 613 24.70 7.54 -27.72
CA ASN A 613 24.23 7.60 -26.32
C ASN A 613 23.05 6.66 -25.97
N VAL A 614 22.85 5.59 -26.74
CA VAL A 614 21.70 4.68 -26.59
C VAL A 614 21.46 4.18 -25.16
N TYR A 615 22.51 3.90 -24.39
CA TYR A 615 22.35 3.34 -23.04
C TYR A 615 22.03 4.41 -22.00
N SER A 616 22.69 5.57 -22.05
CA SER A 616 22.34 6.68 -21.17
C SER A 616 20.94 7.21 -21.44
N ASP A 617 20.51 7.21 -22.71
CA ASP A 617 19.14 7.56 -23.10
C ASP A 617 18.11 6.55 -22.61
N LEU A 618 18.47 5.26 -22.56
CA LEU A 618 17.60 4.22 -22.00
C LEU A 618 17.40 4.40 -20.50
N TYR A 619 18.46 4.68 -19.73
CA TYR A 619 18.32 4.98 -18.30
C TYR A 619 17.55 6.28 -18.06
N ARG A 620 17.79 7.32 -18.87
CA ARG A 620 16.97 8.54 -18.83
C ARG A 620 15.50 8.23 -19.08
N PHE A 621 15.19 7.38 -20.05
CA PHE A 621 13.83 6.94 -20.33
C PHE A 621 13.21 6.17 -19.15
N ILE A 622 13.96 5.29 -18.49
CA ILE A 622 13.52 4.58 -17.28
C ILE A 622 13.27 5.56 -16.12
N THR A 623 14.16 6.53 -15.92
CA THR A 623 14.00 7.60 -14.92
C THR A 623 12.78 8.46 -15.24
N ASP A 624 12.58 8.86 -16.50
CA ASP A 624 11.41 9.63 -16.93
C ASP A 624 10.11 8.85 -16.71
N TYR A 625 10.10 7.55 -17.02
CA TYR A 625 8.97 6.67 -16.70
C TYR A 625 8.72 6.65 -15.19
N THR A 626 9.74 6.37 -14.39
CA THR A 626 9.65 6.29 -12.93
C THR A 626 9.09 7.59 -12.34
N LYS A 627 9.60 8.74 -12.78
CA LYS A 627 9.15 10.07 -12.33
C LYS A 627 7.80 10.49 -12.92
N ARG A 628 7.28 9.83 -13.95
CA ARG A 628 5.94 10.08 -14.50
C ARG A 628 4.88 9.23 -13.80
N MET A 629 5.22 8.00 -13.44
CA MET A 629 4.37 7.13 -12.65
C MET A 629 4.39 7.51 -11.16
N HIS A 630 5.57 7.90 -10.68
CA HIS A 630 5.87 8.29 -9.30
C HIS A 630 6.61 9.64 -9.25
N PRO A 631 5.99 10.78 -9.63
CA PRO A 631 6.57 12.10 -9.41
C PRO A 631 7.18 12.29 -8.02
N GLY A 632 8.25 13.07 -7.93
CA GLY A 632 9.04 13.19 -6.71
C GLY A 632 10.00 12.05 -6.44
N ALA A 633 9.92 10.94 -7.18
CA ALA A 633 10.91 9.88 -7.09
C ALA A 633 12.31 10.44 -7.33
N PHE A 634 13.15 10.29 -6.30
CA PHE A 634 14.59 10.51 -6.41
C PHE A 634 15.24 9.29 -7.05
N THR A 635 15.90 9.45 -8.19
CA THR A 635 16.55 8.33 -8.88
C THR A 635 18.07 8.38 -8.72
N VAL A 636 18.64 7.23 -8.40
CA VAL A 636 20.09 7.03 -8.34
C VAL A 636 20.47 5.94 -9.34
N LEU A 637 21.55 6.15 -10.10
CA LEU A 637 22.15 5.11 -10.93
C LEU A 637 23.55 4.75 -10.41
N ASN A 638 23.74 3.50 -10.02
CA ASN A 638 25.01 2.96 -9.54
C ASN A 638 25.62 1.94 -10.52
N PRO A 639 26.70 2.29 -11.24
CA PRO A 639 27.49 1.32 -12.00
C PRO A 639 28.59 0.60 -11.19
N GLY A 640 28.87 1.03 -9.96
CA GLY A 640 30.05 0.59 -9.18
C GLY A 640 31.39 1.09 -9.73
N ALA A 641 31.38 2.12 -10.60
CA ALA A 641 32.54 2.64 -11.32
C ALA A 641 32.35 4.12 -11.73
N THR A 642 33.37 4.71 -12.39
CA THR A 642 33.25 6.05 -12.97
C THR A 642 32.24 6.08 -14.11
N MET A 643 31.67 7.27 -14.37
CA MET A 643 30.61 7.46 -15.35
C MET A 643 30.91 8.66 -16.28
N PRO A 644 30.77 8.53 -17.62
CA PRO A 644 30.94 9.64 -18.55
C PRO A 644 29.74 10.61 -18.56
N GLN A 645 29.96 11.83 -19.07
CA GLN A 645 28.95 12.91 -19.07
C GLN A 645 27.60 12.54 -19.69
N CYS A 646 27.57 11.65 -20.69
CA CYS A 646 26.31 11.29 -21.36
C CYS A 646 25.22 10.79 -20.38
N PHE A 647 25.61 10.29 -19.20
CA PHE A 647 24.70 9.85 -18.14
C PHE A 647 24.24 10.96 -17.19
N GLU A 648 24.69 12.20 -17.35
CA GLU A 648 24.36 13.32 -16.45
C GLU A 648 22.84 13.49 -16.25
N HIS A 649 22.03 13.17 -17.26
CA HIS A 649 20.57 13.23 -17.23
C HIS A 649 19.88 11.87 -17.10
N SER A 650 20.64 10.80 -16.81
CA SER A 650 20.09 9.44 -16.68
C SER A 650 19.44 9.17 -15.31
N ALA A 651 19.82 9.93 -14.28
CA ALA A 651 19.26 9.89 -12.93
C ALA A 651 19.50 11.23 -12.21
N ASP A 652 18.85 11.47 -11.07
CA ASP A 652 19.11 12.66 -10.26
C ASP A 652 20.55 12.67 -9.73
N THR A 653 21.00 11.53 -9.21
CA THR A 653 22.36 11.32 -8.71
C THR A 653 23.01 10.09 -9.35
N LEU A 654 24.31 10.18 -9.64
CA LEU A 654 25.13 9.10 -10.16
C LEU A 654 26.14 8.68 -9.09
N MET A 655 26.22 7.38 -8.79
CA MET A 655 27.25 6.86 -7.90
C MET A 655 28.53 6.62 -8.69
N THR A 656 29.43 7.60 -8.72
CA THR A 656 30.60 7.59 -9.62
C THR A 656 31.88 7.06 -8.97
N PHE A 657 31.81 6.66 -7.71
CA PHE A 657 32.92 6.02 -7.01
C PHE A 657 32.40 5.05 -5.96
N GLU A 658 32.91 3.83 -6.01
CA GLU A 658 32.64 2.77 -5.05
C GLU A 658 33.94 1.94 -4.88
N ASN A 659 34.79 2.30 -3.92
CA ASN A 659 36.06 1.60 -3.70
C ASN A 659 36.68 1.86 -2.31
N SER A 660 37.80 1.21 -2.04
CA SER A 660 38.52 1.33 -0.77
C SER A 660 39.10 2.73 -0.54
N TYR A 661 39.31 3.07 0.72
CA TYR A 661 40.08 4.22 1.18
C TYR A 661 41.42 4.37 0.47
N ASP A 662 42.20 3.30 0.35
CA ASP A 662 43.52 3.35 -0.28
C ASP A 662 43.44 3.74 -1.75
N THR A 663 42.44 3.22 -2.48
CA THR A 663 42.14 3.64 -3.84
C THR A 663 41.72 5.10 -3.87
N TYR A 664 40.84 5.52 -2.96
CA TYR A 664 40.35 6.90 -2.92
C TYR A 664 41.48 7.90 -2.66
N MET A 665 42.43 7.57 -1.79
CA MET A 665 43.51 8.49 -1.44
C MET A 665 44.63 8.51 -2.48
N ASN A 666 44.98 7.35 -3.04
CA ASN A 666 46.21 7.22 -3.83
C ASN A 666 45.99 6.98 -5.33
N ASN A 667 44.83 6.42 -5.71
CA ASN A 667 44.55 5.96 -7.08
C ASN A 667 43.18 6.41 -7.59
N TYR A 668 42.68 7.55 -7.09
CA TYR A 668 41.39 8.09 -7.54
C TYR A 668 41.44 8.48 -9.02
N SER A 669 40.51 7.95 -9.80
CA SER A 669 40.30 8.36 -11.18
C SER A 669 39.07 9.26 -11.25
N PRO A 670 39.20 10.52 -11.68
CA PRO A 670 38.05 11.41 -11.86
C PRO A 670 37.18 10.93 -13.02
N ASN A 671 35.93 11.41 -13.07
CA ASN A 671 35.06 11.19 -14.22
C ASN A 671 35.70 11.75 -15.51
N PRO A 672 35.59 11.04 -16.64
CA PRO A 672 36.19 11.48 -17.89
C PRO A 672 35.49 12.74 -18.42
N ASP A 673 36.25 13.82 -18.56
CA ASP A 673 35.87 15.08 -19.24
C ASP A 673 34.63 15.81 -18.70
N TRP A 674 34.24 15.56 -17.44
CA TRP A 674 33.05 16.16 -16.85
C TRP A 674 33.17 16.45 -15.36
N THR A 675 32.58 17.57 -14.94
CA THR A 675 32.38 17.95 -13.54
C THR A 675 31.01 18.60 -13.46
N PRO A 676 30.09 18.09 -12.62
CA PRO A 676 28.75 18.66 -12.53
C PRO A 676 28.76 20.03 -11.87
N SER A 677 27.80 20.87 -12.24
CA SER A 677 27.58 22.19 -11.63
C SER A 677 26.99 22.09 -10.22
N ASP A 678 26.32 20.99 -9.89
CA ASP A 678 25.75 20.69 -8.58
C ASP A 678 26.43 19.45 -7.98
N PRO A 679 27.08 19.54 -6.81
CA PRO A 679 27.75 18.39 -6.20
C PRO A 679 26.78 17.26 -5.83
N ARG A 680 25.49 17.55 -5.63
CA ARG A 680 24.47 16.52 -5.35
C ARG A 680 24.25 15.54 -6.51
N LYS A 681 24.78 15.85 -7.70
CA LYS A 681 24.79 14.94 -8.85
C LYS A 681 25.70 13.72 -8.63
N LEU A 682 26.70 13.79 -7.74
CA LEU A 682 27.63 12.68 -7.49
C LEU A 682 27.48 12.11 -6.09
N TRP A 683 27.48 10.78 -6.02
CA TRP A 683 27.59 10.00 -4.80
C TRP A 683 28.89 9.19 -4.80
N HIS A 684 29.67 9.28 -3.73
CA HIS A 684 30.82 8.42 -3.48
C HIS A 684 30.60 7.49 -2.29
N ILE A 685 30.89 6.20 -2.46
CA ILE A 685 31.04 5.23 -1.40
C ILE A 685 32.53 4.93 -1.19
N ILE A 686 33.01 5.11 0.04
CA ILE A 686 34.40 4.85 0.42
C ILE A 686 34.42 3.91 1.63
N TYR A 687 34.85 2.67 1.42
CA TYR A 687 34.96 1.66 2.47
C TYR A 687 36.40 1.51 2.98
N ASN A 688 36.60 0.81 4.10
CA ASN A 688 37.88 0.61 4.79
C ASN A 688 38.56 1.93 5.20
N VAL A 689 37.79 2.93 5.61
CA VAL A 689 38.30 4.26 6.03
C VAL A 689 38.69 4.25 7.51
N PRO A 690 39.96 4.53 7.87
CA PRO A 690 40.39 4.65 9.26
C PRO A 690 39.68 5.78 10.01
N SER A 691 39.34 5.56 11.28
CA SER A 691 38.57 6.52 12.10
C SER A 691 39.21 7.91 12.20
N ASP A 692 40.55 8.00 12.16
CA ASP A 692 41.30 9.27 12.23
C ASP A 692 41.37 10.02 10.88
N SER A 693 40.88 9.42 9.80
CA SER A 693 40.84 9.99 8.45
C SER A 693 39.45 10.40 7.99
N VAL A 694 38.40 10.00 8.69
CA VAL A 694 36.98 10.18 8.30
C VAL A 694 36.66 11.62 7.88
N GLY A 695 36.92 12.61 8.74
CA GLY A 695 36.65 14.02 8.42
C GLY A 695 37.42 14.51 7.19
N LYS A 696 38.67 14.07 7.01
CA LYS A 696 39.48 14.42 5.83
C LYS A 696 38.91 13.80 4.55
N VAL A 697 38.37 12.59 4.63
CA VAL A 697 37.74 11.90 3.49
C VAL A 697 36.45 12.60 3.09
N ALA A 698 35.61 13.00 4.05
CA ALA A 698 34.38 13.75 3.79
C ALA A 698 34.68 15.09 3.06
N GLU A 699 35.61 15.89 3.60
CA GLU A 699 36.06 17.12 2.96
C GLU A 699 36.65 16.90 1.56
N LEU A 700 37.42 15.82 1.38
CA LEU A 700 38.01 15.47 0.09
C LEU A 700 36.94 15.07 -0.93
N ALA A 701 35.89 14.38 -0.50
CA ALA A 701 34.78 14.02 -1.35
C ALA A 701 34.04 15.26 -1.86
N LEU A 702 33.83 16.27 -1.03
CA LEU A 702 33.22 17.52 -1.45
C LEU A 702 34.12 18.27 -2.44
N LYS A 703 35.44 18.32 -2.18
CA LYS A 703 36.43 18.89 -3.13
C LYS A 703 36.48 18.15 -4.47
N ARG A 704 36.08 16.88 -4.50
CA ARG A 704 35.95 16.06 -5.71
C ARG A 704 34.55 16.14 -6.34
N GLY A 705 33.68 17.00 -5.81
CA GLY A 705 32.34 17.27 -6.36
C GLY A 705 31.25 16.31 -5.90
N ALA A 706 31.49 15.46 -4.89
CA ALA A 706 30.47 14.57 -4.35
C ALA A 706 29.73 15.19 -3.16
N GLY A 707 28.46 15.51 -3.41
CA GLY A 707 27.51 15.99 -2.43
C GLY A 707 26.85 14.87 -1.63
N LEU A 708 26.85 13.63 -2.12
CA LEU A 708 26.38 12.46 -1.37
C LEU A 708 27.57 11.56 -1.03
N ILE A 709 27.65 11.09 0.22
CA ILE A 709 28.72 10.20 0.68
C ILE A 709 28.20 9.03 1.51
N HIS A 710 28.85 7.88 1.35
CA HIS A 710 28.82 6.76 2.29
C HIS A 710 30.28 6.48 2.70
N ILE A 711 30.62 6.69 3.97
CA ILE A 711 31.96 6.41 4.50
C ILE A 711 31.81 5.34 5.57
N THR A 712 32.57 4.24 5.44
CA THR A 712 32.54 3.13 6.39
C THR A 712 33.95 2.60 6.68
N ASN A 713 34.15 2.11 7.90
CA ASN A 713 35.34 1.36 8.30
C ASN A 713 35.25 -0.13 7.96
N ASP A 714 34.10 -0.60 7.46
CA ASP A 714 33.92 -1.98 7.01
C ASP A 714 34.62 -2.25 5.66
N ASN A 715 34.72 -3.51 5.26
CA ASN A 715 35.49 -3.94 4.10
C ASN A 715 34.75 -4.98 3.25
N LEU A 716 35.34 -5.34 2.11
CA LEU A 716 34.86 -6.43 1.26
C LEU A 716 34.76 -7.76 2.04
N PRO A 717 33.82 -8.65 1.68
CA PRO A 717 33.02 -8.63 0.44
C PRO A 717 31.74 -7.77 0.47
N ASN A 718 31.28 -7.31 1.63
CA ASN A 718 30.03 -6.56 1.73
C ASN A 718 30.14 -5.42 2.76
N PRO A 719 30.66 -4.24 2.37
CA PRO A 719 30.83 -3.12 3.31
C PRO A 719 29.51 -2.40 3.68
N TYR A 720 28.36 -2.97 3.33
CA TYR A 720 27.03 -2.35 3.42
C TYR A 720 26.09 -3.08 4.40
N ASP A 721 26.55 -4.17 5.02
CA ASP A 721 25.77 -4.97 5.97
C ASP A 721 25.94 -4.53 7.43
N THR A 722 26.78 -3.52 7.70
CA THR A 722 26.93 -2.90 9.01
C THR A 722 26.90 -1.38 8.94
N LEU A 723 26.53 -0.76 10.07
CA LEU A 723 26.67 0.69 10.29
C LEU A 723 27.86 0.93 11.25
N PRO A 724 28.79 1.85 10.94
CA PRO A 724 29.84 2.24 11.88
C PRO A 724 29.31 2.60 13.28
N ASP A 725 30.20 2.59 14.27
CA ASP A 725 29.84 3.05 15.62
C ASP A 725 29.42 4.53 15.64
N ASP A 726 28.73 4.95 16.71
CA ASP A 726 28.15 6.29 16.78
C ASP A 726 29.24 7.37 16.75
N ASP A 727 30.35 7.19 17.48
CA ASP A 727 31.48 8.13 17.46
C ASP A 727 32.00 8.38 16.04
N TYR A 728 32.12 7.32 15.23
CA TYR A 728 32.50 7.41 13.82
C TYR A 728 31.48 8.22 13.00
N MET A 729 30.18 7.92 13.15
CA MET A 729 29.10 8.62 12.43
C MET A 729 29.01 10.10 12.81
N GLN A 730 29.20 10.43 14.10
CA GLN A 730 29.23 11.81 14.58
C GLN A 730 30.40 12.61 13.97
N VAL A 731 31.56 11.99 13.74
CA VAL A 731 32.69 12.62 13.05
C VAL A 731 32.34 12.93 11.59
N ILE A 732 31.65 12.02 10.89
CA ILE A 732 31.17 12.30 9.52
C ILE A 732 30.21 13.48 9.55
N MET A 733 29.14 13.40 10.37
CA MET A 733 28.08 14.43 10.40
C MET A 733 28.61 15.82 10.79
N SER A 734 29.60 15.88 11.69
CA SER A 734 30.23 17.14 12.11
C SER A 734 31.04 17.81 11.00
N ALA A 735 31.44 17.07 9.95
CA ALA A 735 32.15 17.62 8.79
C ALA A 735 31.21 18.19 7.72
N LEU A 736 29.89 18.06 7.89
CA LEU A 736 28.88 18.42 6.89
C LEU A 736 28.13 19.71 7.28
N GLU A 737 27.72 20.50 6.29
CA GLU A 737 26.96 21.74 6.51
C GLU A 737 25.43 21.51 6.62
N SER A 738 24.95 20.30 6.27
CA SER A 738 23.54 19.90 6.04
C SER A 738 23.06 20.14 4.61
N GLY A 739 22.20 19.27 4.09
CA GLY A 739 21.70 19.36 2.72
C GLY A 739 20.49 18.46 2.47
N LYS A 740 19.98 18.52 1.24
CA LYS A 740 18.91 17.64 0.75
C LYS A 740 19.23 17.16 -0.68
N PRO A 741 18.77 15.96 -1.10
CA PRO A 741 18.93 15.50 -2.47
C PRO A 741 18.23 16.43 -3.47
N ALA A 742 18.89 16.73 -4.58
CA ALA A 742 18.28 17.46 -5.69
C ALA A 742 17.41 16.48 -6.48
N ILE A 743 16.12 16.81 -6.68
CA ILE A 743 15.22 16.04 -7.53
C ILE A 743 14.91 16.87 -8.76
N SER A 744 15.13 16.29 -9.94
CA SER A 744 14.71 16.87 -11.20
C SER A 744 13.34 16.37 -11.62
N SER A 745 12.57 17.22 -12.30
CA SER A 745 11.36 16.78 -13.02
C SER A 745 11.74 15.87 -14.20
N PRO A 746 10.86 14.95 -14.65
CA PRO A 746 11.10 14.16 -15.85
C PRO A 746 11.31 15.07 -17.07
N THR A 747 12.09 14.59 -18.05
CA THR A 747 12.33 15.30 -19.31
C THR A 747 11.01 15.68 -19.97
N ALA A 748 10.75 16.97 -20.19
CA ALA A 748 9.50 17.42 -20.79
C ALA A 748 9.30 16.84 -22.20
N TYR A 749 8.05 16.53 -22.55
CA TYR A 749 7.70 16.18 -23.92
C TYR A 749 7.92 17.38 -24.86
N GLU A 750 8.11 17.11 -26.16
CA GLU A 750 8.32 18.15 -27.15
C GLU A 750 7.10 19.07 -27.24
N LYS A 751 7.33 20.38 -27.12
CA LYS A 751 6.27 21.37 -27.32
C LYS A 751 5.80 21.34 -28.77
N ASN A 752 4.51 21.04 -28.98
CA ASN A 752 3.92 20.76 -30.29
C ASN A 752 4.43 19.48 -30.97
N GLY A 753 4.88 18.49 -30.19
CA GLY A 753 5.29 17.19 -30.71
C GLY A 753 4.15 16.44 -31.41
N GLN A 754 4.51 15.55 -32.34
CA GLN A 754 3.56 14.86 -33.21
C GLN A 754 2.92 13.68 -32.50
N SER A 755 1.61 13.47 -32.69
CA SER A 755 0.93 12.22 -32.31
C SER A 755 1.39 11.08 -33.23
N ALA A 756 1.47 9.86 -32.68
CA ALA A 756 1.74 8.65 -33.44
C ALA A 756 0.44 7.91 -33.77
N SER A 757 0.43 7.11 -34.84
CA SER A 757 -0.67 6.19 -35.12
C SER A 757 -0.80 5.11 -34.05
N ALA A 758 -1.95 4.43 -33.97
CA ALA A 758 -2.06 3.20 -33.18
C ALA A 758 -1.10 2.12 -33.73
N PRO A 759 -0.45 1.30 -32.86
CA PRO A 759 0.29 0.13 -33.30
C PRO A 759 -0.64 -0.87 -34.00
N SER A 760 -0.11 -1.64 -34.94
CA SER A 760 -0.87 -2.66 -35.66
C SER A 760 -0.28 -4.05 -35.42
N SER A 761 -1.02 -5.11 -35.76
CA SER A 761 -0.49 -6.49 -35.74
C SER A 761 0.09 -6.92 -34.39
N LEU A 762 -0.53 -6.49 -33.28
CA LEU A 762 -0.17 -7.01 -31.95
C LEU A 762 -0.43 -8.52 -31.95
N ALA A 763 0.55 -9.29 -31.49
CA ALA A 763 0.50 -10.75 -31.42
C ALA A 763 1.23 -11.26 -30.18
N VAL A 764 0.68 -12.32 -29.59
CA VAL A 764 1.39 -13.16 -28.61
C VAL A 764 2.38 -14.03 -29.37
N THR A 765 3.65 -13.96 -29.01
CA THR A 765 4.73 -14.76 -29.62
C THR A 765 5.12 -15.97 -28.78
N ALA A 766 4.93 -15.90 -27.46
CA ALA A 766 5.10 -17.02 -26.53
C ALA A 766 4.29 -16.77 -25.25
N SER A 767 3.88 -17.84 -24.59
CA SER A 767 3.36 -17.84 -23.23
C SER A 767 4.16 -18.84 -22.40
N ASP A 768 4.44 -18.47 -21.15
CA ASP A 768 5.18 -19.27 -20.18
C ASP A 768 4.38 -19.35 -18.86
N TYR A 769 4.91 -19.98 -17.81
CA TYR A 769 4.24 -20.15 -16.50
C TYR A 769 3.91 -18.82 -15.83
N SER A 770 4.74 -17.78 -16.00
CA SER A 770 4.58 -16.49 -15.33
C SER A 770 4.87 -15.28 -16.23
N SER A 771 4.87 -15.50 -17.55
CA SER A 771 5.17 -14.44 -18.51
C SER A 771 4.51 -14.65 -19.87
N VAL A 772 4.35 -13.56 -20.61
CA VAL A 772 3.87 -13.56 -21.99
C VAL A 772 4.77 -12.66 -22.84
N SER A 773 5.25 -13.18 -23.95
CA SER A 773 6.00 -12.43 -24.95
C SER A 773 5.07 -11.89 -26.03
N LEU A 774 5.24 -10.61 -26.35
CA LEU A 774 4.42 -9.84 -27.28
C LEU A 774 5.28 -9.25 -28.40
N SER A 775 4.67 -9.05 -29.57
CA SER A 775 5.24 -8.24 -30.65
C SER A 775 4.17 -7.46 -31.40
N TRP A 776 4.51 -6.30 -31.94
CA TRP A 776 3.61 -5.47 -32.75
C TRP A 776 4.35 -4.78 -33.90
N GLY A 777 3.58 -4.23 -34.84
CA GLY A 777 4.05 -3.40 -35.93
C GLY A 777 4.30 -1.95 -35.50
N ALA A 778 5.33 -1.34 -36.08
CA ALA A 778 5.71 0.04 -35.80
C ALA A 778 4.61 1.06 -36.19
N SER A 779 4.50 2.11 -35.40
CA SER A 779 3.60 3.25 -35.64
C SER A 779 4.26 4.33 -36.51
N SER A 780 3.46 5.21 -37.10
CA SER A 780 3.92 6.34 -37.93
C SER A 780 3.24 7.66 -37.52
N PRO A 781 4.00 8.77 -37.37
CA PRO A 781 5.47 8.82 -37.28
C PRO A 781 5.99 7.96 -36.11
N ALA A 782 7.32 7.76 -36.05
CA ALA A 782 7.93 6.98 -34.98
C ALA A 782 7.55 7.59 -33.61
N PRO A 783 6.97 6.82 -32.68
CA PRO A 783 6.56 7.34 -31.39
C PRO A 783 7.76 7.59 -30.48
N TYR A 784 7.54 8.36 -29.42
CA TYR A 784 8.46 8.43 -28.28
C TYR A 784 8.49 7.10 -27.52
N ALA A 785 7.32 6.49 -27.30
CA ALA A 785 7.19 5.24 -26.56
C ALA A 785 6.04 4.35 -27.03
N TYR A 786 6.06 3.09 -26.63
CA TYR A 786 4.90 2.20 -26.60
C TYR A 786 4.54 1.87 -25.15
N SER A 787 3.25 2.00 -24.82
CA SER A 787 2.69 1.59 -23.53
C SER A 787 1.91 0.29 -23.71
N ILE A 788 2.26 -0.72 -22.92
CA ILE A 788 1.69 -2.06 -22.95
C ILE A 788 0.68 -2.17 -21.80
N TYR A 789 -0.54 -2.56 -22.12
CA TYR A 789 -1.62 -2.70 -21.16
C TYR A 789 -1.98 -4.17 -20.97
N GLN A 790 -2.03 -4.62 -19.72
CA GLN A 790 -2.55 -5.92 -19.30
C GLN A 790 -3.89 -5.70 -18.60
N ASN A 791 -4.97 -6.29 -19.10
CA ASN A 791 -6.33 -6.12 -18.58
C ASN A 791 -6.74 -4.64 -18.36
N GLY A 792 -6.25 -3.75 -19.24
CA GLY A 792 -6.52 -2.31 -19.19
C GLY A 792 -5.61 -1.49 -18.28
N LYS A 793 -4.69 -2.11 -17.51
CA LYS A 793 -3.66 -1.41 -16.72
C LYS A 793 -2.33 -1.38 -17.46
N GLU A 794 -1.67 -0.22 -17.51
CA GLU A 794 -0.31 -0.13 -18.08
C GLU A 794 0.68 -0.90 -17.19
N VAL A 795 1.43 -1.82 -17.79
CA VAL A 795 2.39 -2.69 -17.08
C VAL A 795 3.83 -2.47 -17.52
N ALA A 796 4.03 -1.87 -18.69
CA ALA A 796 5.35 -1.49 -19.19
C ALA A 796 5.24 -0.37 -20.21
N ARG A 797 6.28 0.46 -20.28
CA ARG A 797 6.49 1.47 -21.30
C ARG A 797 7.88 1.31 -21.90
N LEU A 798 7.96 1.21 -23.23
CA LEU A 798 9.22 0.98 -23.93
C LEU A 798 9.55 2.14 -24.87
N PRO A 799 10.82 2.43 -25.16
CA PRO A 799 11.18 3.36 -26.22
C PRO A 799 10.51 3.02 -27.54
N GLY A 800 10.12 4.02 -28.32
CA GLY A 800 9.36 3.84 -29.58
C GLY A 800 10.10 3.09 -30.69
N SER A 801 11.38 2.77 -30.48
CA SER A 801 12.18 1.87 -31.32
C SER A 801 11.98 0.38 -31.00
N MET A 802 11.37 0.04 -29.87
CA MET A 802 11.19 -1.34 -29.40
C MET A 802 9.76 -1.82 -29.67
N THR A 803 9.60 -2.87 -30.46
CA THR A 803 8.28 -3.40 -30.87
C THR A 803 8.02 -4.84 -30.44
N LYS A 804 8.75 -5.30 -29.42
CA LYS A 804 8.59 -6.62 -28.81
C LYS A 804 9.05 -6.57 -27.34
N VAL A 805 8.43 -7.37 -26.49
CA VAL A 805 8.76 -7.44 -25.05
C VAL A 805 8.15 -8.69 -24.42
N SER A 806 8.76 -9.17 -23.34
CA SER A 806 8.20 -10.16 -22.43
C SER A 806 7.72 -9.47 -21.15
N ILE A 807 6.44 -9.63 -20.84
CA ILE A 807 5.81 -9.15 -19.60
C ILE A 807 5.85 -10.31 -18.61
N GLY A 808 6.48 -10.08 -17.45
CA GLY A 808 6.60 -11.07 -16.37
C GLY A 808 5.71 -10.74 -15.17
N ASN A 809 5.88 -11.51 -14.09
CA ASN A 809 5.11 -11.36 -12.85
C ASN A 809 3.59 -11.51 -13.06
N ILE A 810 3.23 -12.47 -13.91
CA ILE A 810 1.84 -12.83 -14.21
C ILE A 810 1.53 -14.13 -13.48
N ASP A 811 0.35 -14.22 -12.86
CA ASP A 811 -0.11 -15.47 -12.25
C ASP A 811 -0.15 -16.62 -13.27
N HIS A 812 0.15 -17.83 -12.81
CA HIS A 812 0.10 -19.04 -13.63
C HIS A 812 -1.35 -19.46 -13.92
N GLY A 813 -1.56 -20.23 -14.99
CA GLY A 813 -2.89 -20.70 -15.38
C GLY A 813 -3.92 -19.61 -15.73
N THR A 814 -3.50 -18.36 -15.87
CA THR A 814 -4.39 -17.20 -15.90
C THR A 814 -4.56 -16.67 -17.31
N SER A 815 -5.82 -16.46 -17.72
CA SER A 815 -6.14 -15.80 -18.99
C SER A 815 -6.11 -14.29 -18.85
N ILE A 816 -5.40 -13.62 -19.76
CA ILE A 816 -5.16 -12.19 -19.74
C ILE A 816 -5.31 -11.58 -21.14
N THR A 817 -5.66 -10.30 -21.18
CA THR A 817 -5.82 -9.54 -22.42
C THR A 817 -4.76 -8.44 -22.52
N PHE A 818 -4.16 -8.28 -23.70
CA PHE A 818 -3.19 -7.23 -23.99
C PHE A 818 -3.63 -6.28 -25.11
N THR A 819 -3.35 -5.00 -24.89
CA THR A 819 -3.33 -3.95 -25.93
C THR A 819 -2.06 -3.12 -25.83
N VAL A 820 -1.70 -2.42 -26.91
CA VAL A 820 -0.55 -1.51 -26.93
C VAL A 820 -0.99 -0.17 -27.50
N ARG A 821 -0.55 0.93 -26.87
CA ARG A 821 -0.71 2.30 -27.36
C ARG A 821 0.65 2.89 -27.71
N ALA A 822 0.68 3.79 -28.68
CA ALA A 822 1.87 4.58 -28.99
C ALA A 822 1.75 5.95 -28.32
N ILE A 823 2.87 6.46 -27.77
CA ILE A 823 2.96 7.81 -27.21
C ILE A 823 3.76 8.66 -28.20
N GLY A 824 3.14 9.70 -28.75
CA GLY A 824 3.77 10.65 -29.66
C GLY A 824 4.87 11.50 -28.97
N SER A 825 5.67 12.24 -29.75
CA SER A 825 6.76 13.05 -29.19
C SER A 825 6.28 14.19 -28.28
N GLY A 826 5.01 14.59 -28.44
CA GLY A 826 4.32 15.56 -27.58
C GLY A 826 3.59 14.94 -26.37
N GLY A 827 3.77 13.64 -26.11
CA GLY A 827 3.14 12.94 -24.96
C GLY A 827 1.72 12.44 -25.19
N SER A 828 1.11 12.71 -26.35
CA SER A 828 -0.24 12.23 -26.67
C SER A 828 -0.26 10.72 -26.95
N ALA A 829 -1.17 10.00 -26.29
CA ALA A 829 -1.41 8.59 -26.56
C ALA A 829 -2.30 8.39 -27.80
N SER A 830 -1.99 7.38 -28.60
CA SER A 830 -2.85 6.92 -29.70
C SER A 830 -3.98 6.02 -29.20
N GLY A 831 -4.89 5.62 -30.10
CA GLY A 831 -5.86 4.57 -29.80
C GLY A 831 -5.19 3.21 -29.58
N ASP A 832 -5.94 2.26 -29.01
CA ASP A 832 -5.46 0.89 -28.81
C ASP A 832 -5.13 0.19 -30.14
N SER A 833 -4.10 -0.67 -30.10
CA SER A 833 -3.88 -1.71 -31.10
C SER A 833 -5.08 -2.69 -31.18
N ASN A 834 -5.00 -3.70 -32.06
CA ASN A 834 -5.84 -4.88 -31.87
C ASN A 834 -5.56 -5.51 -30.49
N SER A 835 -6.60 -6.08 -29.89
CA SER A 835 -6.49 -6.83 -28.63
C SER A 835 -6.03 -8.25 -28.89
N VAL A 836 -5.23 -8.82 -27.98
CA VAL A 836 -4.84 -10.24 -28.01
C VAL A 836 -5.06 -10.87 -26.64
N GLU A 837 -5.50 -12.12 -26.63
CA GLU A 837 -5.61 -12.93 -25.41
C GLU A 837 -4.43 -13.87 -25.30
N ALA A 838 -3.93 -14.05 -24.09
CA ALA A 838 -2.90 -15.02 -23.74
C ALA A 838 -3.32 -15.80 -22.49
N THR A 839 -2.81 -17.01 -22.32
CA THR A 839 -2.98 -17.78 -21.08
C THR A 839 -1.61 -18.31 -20.67
N THR A 840 -1.21 -18.06 -19.44
CA THR A 840 0.02 -18.59 -18.86
C THR A 840 -0.11 -20.09 -18.57
N LEU A 841 1.02 -20.80 -18.51
CA LEU A 841 1.02 -22.24 -18.26
C LEU A 841 0.65 -22.53 -16.79
N GLU A 842 -0.02 -23.66 -16.56
CA GLU A 842 -0.31 -24.18 -15.22
C GLU A 842 0.95 -24.82 -14.61
N LEU A 843 1.21 -24.58 -13.33
CA LEU A 843 2.31 -25.23 -12.62
C LEU A 843 2.01 -26.73 -12.40
N PRO A 844 2.95 -27.65 -12.70
CA PRO A 844 2.79 -29.07 -12.39
C PRO A 844 2.59 -29.27 -10.89
N GLU A 845 1.48 -29.89 -10.50
CA GLU A 845 1.09 -30.11 -9.09
C GLU A 845 1.05 -28.82 -8.24
N ASN A 846 0.86 -27.66 -8.89
CA ASN A 846 0.94 -26.35 -8.27
C ASN A 846 2.32 -26.03 -7.64
N GLN A 847 3.40 -26.63 -8.18
CA GLN A 847 4.75 -26.47 -7.66
C GLN A 847 5.66 -25.68 -8.60
N PRO A 848 6.32 -24.60 -8.13
CA PRO A 848 7.22 -23.80 -8.96
C PRO A 848 8.61 -24.42 -9.12
N VAL A 849 9.00 -25.35 -8.25
CA VAL A 849 10.27 -26.08 -8.29
C VAL A 849 10.02 -27.59 -8.41
N THR A 850 10.42 -28.21 -9.50
CA THR A 850 10.10 -29.63 -9.79
C THR A 850 11.34 -30.40 -10.19
N ASN A 851 11.20 -31.71 -10.44
CA ASN A 851 12.29 -32.57 -10.92
C ASN A 851 13.59 -32.48 -10.10
N VAL A 852 13.44 -32.31 -8.78
CA VAL A 852 14.55 -32.19 -7.83
C VAL A 852 15.23 -33.54 -7.64
N LYS A 853 16.55 -33.60 -7.85
CA LYS A 853 17.36 -34.82 -7.71
C LYS A 853 18.82 -34.50 -7.39
N SER A 854 19.52 -35.47 -6.82
CA SER A 854 20.96 -35.39 -6.55
C SER A 854 21.71 -36.64 -7.01
N SER A 855 23.00 -36.46 -7.29
CA SER A 855 23.97 -37.54 -7.45
C SER A 855 25.29 -37.14 -6.80
N SER A 856 26.07 -38.09 -6.30
CA SER A 856 27.30 -37.76 -5.58
C SER A 856 28.43 -38.78 -5.76
N THR A 857 29.63 -38.31 -5.50
CA THR A 857 30.83 -39.11 -5.20
C THR A 857 31.32 -38.73 -3.80
N ALA A 858 32.43 -39.34 -3.36
CA ALA A 858 33.11 -38.99 -2.11
C ALA A 858 33.35 -37.47 -1.96
N THR A 859 33.70 -36.78 -3.05
CA THR A 859 34.18 -35.39 -3.01
C THR A 859 33.34 -34.38 -3.79
N LYS A 860 32.28 -34.83 -4.48
CA LYS A 860 31.44 -33.96 -5.32
C LYS A 860 29.98 -34.34 -5.19
N THR A 861 29.10 -33.34 -5.19
CA THR A 861 27.64 -33.50 -5.26
C THR A 861 27.10 -32.68 -6.42
N THR A 862 26.22 -33.28 -7.22
CA THR A 862 25.49 -32.59 -8.27
C THR A 862 24.01 -32.59 -7.90
N VAL A 863 23.42 -31.40 -7.74
CA VAL A 863 21.99 -31.22 -7.51
C VAL A 863 21.36 -30.62 -8.76
N GLN A 864 20.18 -31.09 -9.13
CA GLN A 864 19.39 -30.55 -10.24
C GLN A 864 17.96 -30.27 -9.79
N ALA A 865 17.37 -29.20 -10.32
CA ALA A 865 15.97 -28.84 -10.13
C ALA A 865 15.46 -28.03 -11.32
N ASP A 866 14.20 -28.23 -11.68
CA ASP A 866 13.50 -27.39 -12.66
C ASP A 866 12.82 -26.24 -11.92
N ILE A 867 13.19 -25.00 -12.23
CA ILE A 867 12.61 -23.80 -11.62
C ILE A 867 11.80 -23.07 -12.68
N LEU A 868 10.47 -23.14 -12.55
CA LEU A 868 9.51 -22.83 -13.61
C LEU A 868 9.10 -21.35 -13.67
N ILE A 869 9.26 -20.63 -12.55
CA ILE A 869 9.00 -19.19 -12.44
C ILE A 869 10.27 -18.46 -11.97
N PRO A 870 10.42 -17.16 -12.25
CA PRO A 870 11.59 -16.41 -11.85
C PRO A 870 11.70 -16.29 -10.33
N PHE A 871 12.90 -16.46 -9.80
CA PHE A 871 13.22 -16.15 -8.41
C PHE A 871 14.45 -15.25 -8.30
N ALA A 872 14.58 -14.49 -7.20
CA ALA A 872 15.79 -13.72 -6.90
C ALA A 872 16.96 -14.64 -6.52
N PHE A 873 16.67 -15.62 -5.67
CA PHE A 873 17.66 -16.54 -5.12
C PHE A 873 17.25 -17.99 -5.37
N GLN A 874 18.25 -18.81 -5.68
CA GLN A 874 18.13 -20.27 -5.75
C GLN A 874 19.25 -20.86 -4.92
N ARG A 875 18.88 -21.55 -3.83
CA ARG A 875 19.82 -22.11 -2.87
C ARG A 875 19.74 -23.62 -2.84
N VAL A 876 20.89 -24.24 -2.61
CA VAL A 876 20.96 -25.65 -2.24
C VAL A 876 21.58 -25.74 -0.86
N PHE A 877 20.81 -26.25 0.09
CA PHE A 877 21.29 -26.53 1.43
C PHE A 877 21.61 -28.01 1.59
N LEU A 878 22.74 -28.32 2.21
CA LEU A 878 23.17 -29.68 2.50
C LEU A 878 23.28 -29.90 4.02
N THR A 879 22.86 -31.08 4.44
CA THR A 879 22.98 -31.55 5.82
C THR A 879 24.29 -32.33 5.99
N ASP A 880 24.92 -32.22 7.15
CA ASP A 880 26.03 -33.11 7.48
C ASP A 880 25.55 -34.57 7.65
N PRO A 881 26.46 -35.55 7.75
CA PRO A 881 26.08 -36.95 7.95
C PRO A 881 25.45 -37.21 9.34
N ASP A 882 25.57 -36.28 10.28
CA ASP A 882 25.01 -36.41 11.62
C ASP A 882 23.58 -35.82 11.68
N THR A 883 22.64 -36.63 11.21
CA THR A 883 21.20 -36.30 11.20
C THR A 883 20.58 -36.05 12.59
N ALA A 884 21.34 -36.10 13.69
CA ALA A 884 20.90 -35.65 15.01
C ALA A 884 20.74 -34.12 15.14
N CYS A 885 21.05 -33.36 14.10
CA CYS A 885 21.11 -31.89 14.11
C CYS A 885 22.11 -31.38 15.16
N GLU A 886 23.40 -31.51 14.84
CA GLU A 886 24.44 -30.88 15.66
C GLU A 886 24.43 -29.36 15.46
N MET A 887 24.00 -28.63 16.49
CA MET A 887 24.10 -27.17 16.54
C MET A 887 25.55 -26.74 16.82
N PRO A 888 26.01 -25.59 16.28
CA PRO A 888 25.25 -24.60 15.52
C PRO A 888 25.03 -24.99 14.05
N ALA A 889 23.80 -24.83 13.58
CA ALA A 889 23.38 -25.07 12.20
C ALA A 889 22.24 -24.10 11.83
N TRP A 890 21.97 -23.93 10.52
CA TRP A 890 20.83 -23.15 10.06
C TRP A 890 19.56 -24.02 10.00
N PRO A 891 18.50 -23.71 10.76
CA PRO A 891 17.27 -24.47 10.71
C PRO A 891 16.38 -24.03 9.53
N ILE A 892 15.95 -24.98 8.70
CA ILE A 892 14.94 -24.77 7.66
C ILE A 892 13.65 -25.45 8.12
N ASN A 893 12.66 -24.63 8.50
CA ASN A 893 11.38 -25.09 9.00
C ASN A 893 10.51 -25.63 7.86
N TYR A 894 9.78 -26.72 8.13
CA TYR A 894 8.72 -27.20 7.26
C TYR A 894 7.37 -27.33 7.96
N ASN A 895 7.34 -27.32 9.29
CA ASN A 895 6.14 -27.26 10.13
C ASN A 895 6.49 -26.59 11.47
N LEU A 896 5.47 -26.12 12.21
CA LEU A 896 5.66 -25.54 13.55
C LEU A 896 6.47 -26.49 14.45
N GLY A 897 7.67 -26.05 14.85
CA GLY A 897 8.57 -26.81 15.72
C GLY A 897 9.35 -27.95 15.06
N ASN A 898 9.28 -28.10 13.72
CA ASN A 898 10.03 -29.13 12.98
C ASN A 898 10.87 -28.49 11.87
N TYR A 899 12.16 -28.83 11.85
CA TYR A 899 13.16 -28.26 10.95
C TYR A 899 14.21 -29.29 10.53
N ILE A 900 14.89 -29.03 9.42
CA ILE A 900 16.15 -29.68 9.06
C ILE A 900 17.29 -28.70 9.33
N CYS A 901 18.38 -29.22 9.88
CA CYS A 901 19.57 -28.44 10.18
C CYS A 901 20.54 -28.55 9.03
N THR A 902 20.98 -27.41 8.52
CA THR A 902 21.87 -27.36 7.37
C THR A 902 23.17 -26.65 7.76
N HIS A 903 24.28 -27.20 7.30
CA HIS A 903 25.62 -26.69 7.62
C HIS A 903 26.30 -26.08 6.41
N TYR A 904 25.79 -26.36 5.22
CA TYR A 904 26.33 -25.86 3.97
C TYR A 904 25.21 -25.32 3.11
N MET A 905 25.50 -24.23 2.41
CA MET A 905 24.60 -23.55 1.49
C MET A 905 25.35 -23.20 0.21
N VAL A 906 24.70 -23.37 -0.93
CA VAL A 906 25.15 -22.76 -2.18
C VAL A 906 24.19 -21.65 -2.54
N GLU A 907 24.73 -20.47 -2.81
CA GLU A 907 23.99 -19.31 -3.32
C GLU A 907 24.89 -18.54 -4.28
N SER A 908 24.35 -18.05 -5.40
CA SER A 908 25.07 -17.18 -6.35
C SER A 908 26.44 -17.70 -6.78
N GLY A 909 26.57 -19.03 -6.95
CA GLY A 909 27.82 -19.68 -7.38
C GLY A 909 28.90 -19.74 -6.30
N THR A 910 28.56 -19.52 -5.03
CA THR A 910 29.48 -19.63 -3.90
C THR A 910 28.99 -20.70 -2.93
N LEU A 911 29.91 -21.55 -2.48
CA LEU A 911 29.67 -22.50 -1.38
C LEU A 911 29.98 -21.81 -0.06
N PHE A 912 29.08 -21.96 0.90
CA PHE A 912 29.23 -21.43 2.24
C PHE A 912 29.13 -22.56 3.28
N LYS A 913 29.81 -22.37 4.41
CA LYS A 913 29.61 -23.13 5.64
C LYS A 913 28.99 -22.23 6.70
N TYR A 914 28.00 -22.76 7.42
CA TYR A 914 27.36 -22.03 8.52
C TYR A 914 28.40 -21.66 9.58
N SER A 915 28.37 -20.39 10.01
CA SER A 915 29.31 -19.83 10.98
C SER A 915 28.63 -19.07 12.11
N GLY A 916 27.29 -19.18 12.21
CA GLY A 916 26.53 -18.60 13.31
C GLY A 916 26.88 -19.19 14.67
N ALA A 917 26.70 -18.40 15.71
CA ALA A 917 26.98 -18.79 17.08
C ALA A 917 25.94 -19.78 17.62
N GLU A 918 26.36 -20.61 18.58
CA GLU A 918 25.45 -21.44 19.37
C GLU A 918 24.53 -20.53 20.21
N LEU A 919 23.21 -20.74 20.09
CA LEU A 919 22.23 -19.97 20.84
C LEU A 919 22.02 -20.54 22.25
N PRO A 920 21.77 -19.69 23.26
CA PRO A 920 21.30 -20.16 24.57
C PRO A 920 20.02 -20.99 24.45
N ALA A 921 19.87 -21.99 25.33
CA ALA A 921 18.70 -22.86 25.34
C ALA A 921 17.38 -22.07 25.37
N GLY A 922 16.52 -22.29 24.37
CA GLY A 922 15.22 -21.64 24.23
C GLY A 922 15.19 -20.45 23.26
N GLN A 923 16.33 -20.01 22.70
CA GLN A 923 16.34 -19.07 21.58
C GLN A 923 16.27 -19.81 20.24
N THR A 924 15.51 -19.26 19.30
CA THR A 924 15.28 -19.86 17.96
C THR A 924 15.69 -18.94 16.81
N ASN A 925 16.18 -17.74 17.10
CA ASN A 925 16.56 -16.75 16.09
C ASN A 925 18.04 -16.93 15.74
N TYR A 926 18.35 -17.96 14.98
CA TYR A 926 19.70 -18.21 14.50
C TYR A 926 20.14 -17.07 13.58
N PRO A 927 21.38 -16.55 13.72
CA PRO A 927 21.86 -15.52 12.82
C PRO A 927 22.12 -16.11 11.44
N TRP A 928 21.76 -15.36 10.38
CA TRP A 928 22.13 -15.68 9.00
C TRP A 928 23.62 -15.38 8.80
N ALA A 929 24.48 -16.29 9.27
CA ALA A 929 25.92 -16.12 9.29
C ALA A 929 26.60 -17.29 8.56
N TRP A 930 27.33 -16.95 7.50
CA TRP A 930 27.88 -17.90 6.53
C TRP A 930 29.31 -17.52 6.14
N THR A 931 30.22 -18.49 6.15
CA THR A 931 31.61 -18.30 5.72
C THR A 931 31.82 -18.91 4.34
N SER A 932 32.29 -18.12 3.38
CA SER A 932 32.59 -18.60 2.03
C SER A 932 33.71 -19.65 2.03
N MET A 933 33.50 -20.75 1.31
CA MET A 933 34.43 -21.85 1.13
C MET A 933 35.05 -21.91 -0.28
N GLY A 934 34.48 -21.19 -1.25
CA GLY A 934 34.91 -21.20 -2.64
C GLY A 934 33.74 -21.15 -3.62
N THR A 935 34.04 -21.26 -4.91
CA THR A 935 33.05 -21.16 -5.98
C THR A 935 32.44 -22.51 -6.35
N VAL A 936 31.21 -22.48 -6.85
CA VAL A 936 30.41 -23.61 -7.30
C VAL A 936 29.99 -23.34 -8.74
N PRO A 937 30.33 -24.21 -9.70
CA PRO A 937 29.76 -24.14 -11.03
C PRO A 937 28.25 -24.32 -10.98
N ILE A 938 27.53 -23.36 -11.58
CA ILE A 938 26.09 -23.40 -11.79
C ILE A 938 25.83 -23.29 -13.28
N SER A 939 24.96 -24.14 -13.81
CA SER A 939 24.52 -24.06 -15.20
C SER A 939 23.01 -24.17 -15.30
N ARG A 940 22.44 -23.57 -16.34
CA ARG A 940 21.01 -23.58 -16.63
C ARG A 940 20.77 -24.01 -18.07
N SER A 941 19.87 -24.98 -18.27
CA SER A 941 19.38 -25.41 -19.57
C SER A 941 17.85 -25.42 -19.55
N GLY A 942 17.21 -24.42 -20.15
CA GLY A 942 15.76 -24.24 -20.01
C GLY A 942 15.40 -23.87 -18.57
N TYR A 943 14.53 -24.65 -17.93
CA TYR A 943 14.21 -24.50 -16.50
C TYR A 943 15.16 -25.29 -15.59
N THR A 944 15.94 -26.23 -16.12
CA THR A 944 16.79 -27.09 -15.32
C THR A 944 18.04 -26.35 -14.88
N TRP A 945 18.14 -26.14 -13.56
CA TRP A 945 19.33 -25.67 -12.88
C TRP A 945 20.16 -26.87 -12.44
N THR A 946 21.48 -26.73 -12.53
CA THR A 946 22.45 -27.73 -12.08
C THR A 946 23.53 -27.07 -11.26
N TRP A 947 23.67 -27.48 -10.00
CA TRP A 947 24.74 -27.07 -9.09
C TRP A 947 25.75 -28.20 -8.97
N GLU A 948 27.04 -27.90 -9.13
CA GLU A 948 28.13 -28.86 -9.01
C GLU A 948 29.03 -28.57 -7.80
N LEU A 949 28.62 -29.05 -6.62
CA LEU A 949 29.23 -28.72 -5.34
C LEU A 949 30.55 -29.49 -5.14
N PRO A 950 31.64 -28.82 -4.71
CA PRO A 950 32.95 -29.46 -4.46
C PRO A 950 33.03 -30.15 -3.10
N ILE A 951 31.89 -30.64 -2.60
CA ILE A 951 31.74 -31.43 -1.37
C ILE A 951 30.83 -32.63 -1.68
N GLY A 952 31.15 -33.79 -1.13
CA GLY A 952 30.47 -35.06 -1.42
C GLY A 952 30.20 -35.87 -0.15
N SER A 953 29.97 -37.16 -0.33
CA SER A 953 29.58 -38.06 0.77
C SER A 953 30.61 -38.18 1.89
N ASP A 954 31.87 -37.77 1.70
CA ASP A 954 32.87 -37.71 2.77
C ASP A 954 32.59 -36.59 3.79
N THR A 955 31.74 -35.61 3.46
CA THR A 955 31.52 -34.39 4.24
C THR A 955 30.06 -34.11 4.57
N VAL A 956 29.12 -34.53 3.72
CA VAL A 956 27.68 -34.26 3.84
C VAL A 956 26.87 -35.51 3.49
N ASP A 957 25.66 -35.65 4.03
CA ASP A 957 24.73 -36.64 3.49
C ASP A 957 24.06 -36.06 2.24
N THR A 958 24.58 -36.44 1.09
CA THR A 958 24.18 -35.93 -0.24
C THR A 958 22.77 -36.37 -0.65
N ASN A 959 22.16 -37.28 0.12
CA ASN A 959 20.77 -37.65 -0.04
C ASN A 959 19.84 -36.68 0.69
N TYR A 960 20.33 -35.87 1.64
CA TYR A 960 19.54 -34.93 2.44
C TYR A 960 19.89 -33.50 2.09
N PHE A 961 19.04 -32.90 1.28
CA PHE A 961 19.22 -31.54 0.83
C PHE A 961 17.89 -30.81 0.68
N VAL A 962 17.98 -29.49 0.65
CA VAL A 962 16.84 -28.61 0.38
C VAL A 962 17.19 -27.74 -0.81
N VAL A 963 16.33 -27.74 -1.82
CA VAL A 963 16.35 -26.71 -2.87
C VAL A 963 15.40 -25.62 -2.45
N GLU A 964 15.92 -24.44 -2.16
CA GLU A 964 15.12 -23.27 -1.83
C GLU A 964 15.10 -22.30 -3.02
N ALA A 965 13.93 -21.74 -3.31
CA ALA A 965 13.77 -20.63 -4.22
C ALA A 965 13.03 -19.49 -3.52
N GLN A 966 13.57 -18.27 -3.57
CA GLN A 966 13.04 -17.13 -2.82
C GLN A 966 13.11 -15.84 -3.65
N GLY A 967 12.11 -14.98 -3.47
CA GLY A 967 12.03 -13.64 -4.05
C GLY A 967 11.42 -13.63 -5.44
N TYR A 968 10.54 -12.68 -5.75
CA TYR A 968 9.80 -12.63 -7.04
C TYR A 968 8.82 -13.80 -7.27
N GLY A 969 8.65 -14.65 -6.26
CA GLY A 969 7.65 -15.71 -6.16
C GLY A 969 7.57 -16.22 -4.71
N PRO A 970 6.53 -17.00 -4.35
CA PRO A 970 6.37 -17.51 -2.98
C PRO A 970 7.60 -18.33 -2.55
N LEU A 971 8.11 -18.07 -1.34
CA LEU A 971 9.21 -18.84 -0.74
C LEU A 971 8.93 -20.33 -0.91
N THR A 972 9.80 -21.02 -1.62
CA THR A 972 9.63 -22.42 -1.95
C THR A 972 10.77 -23.23 -1.38
N ASN A 973 10.46 -24.19 -0.52
CA ASN A 973 11.42 -25.13 0.05
C ASN A 973 11.07 -26.55 -0.40
N VAL A 974 11.95 -27.16 -1.21
CA VAL A 974 11.82 -28.54 -1.68
C VAL A 974 12.78 -29.45 -0.93
N PHE A 975 12.25 -30.24 -0.01
CA PHE A 975 13.01 -31.18 0.80
C PHE A 975 13.19 -32.52 0.08
N HIS A 976 14.40 -33.08 0.15
CA HIS A 976 14.68 -34.40 -0.38
C HIS A 976 15.60 -35.18 0.56
N PRO A 977 15.23 -36.41 0.99
CA PRO A 977 13.88 -37.00 0.92
C PRO A 977 12.87 -36.29 1.84
N CYS A 978 11.58 -36.62 1.69
CA CYS A 978 10.50 -36.13 2.57
C CYS A 978 10.73 -36.42 4.06
N PRO A 979 10.87 -35.45 4.97
CA PRO A 979 11.02 -35.70 6.41
C PRO A 979 10.05 -36.76 7.00
N SER A 980 10.49 -37.54 7.99
CA SER A 980 9.70 -38.66 8.55
C SER A 980 8.42 -38.26 9.27
N THR A 981 8.33 -37.01 9.69
CA THR A 981 7.17 -36.39 10.35
C THR A 981 6.34 -35.53 9.41
N TRP A 982 6.63 -35.55 8.10
CA TRP A 982 5.88 -34.78 7.11
C TRP A 982 4.45 -35.31 6.97
N ASP A 983 3.47 -34.47 7.28
CA ASP A 983 2.05 -34.72 7.03
C ASP A 983 1.58 -33.74 5.95
N ASP A 984 1.12 -34.26 4.82
CA ASP A 984 0.64 -33.47 3.67
C ASP A 984 -0.54 -32.55 4.03
N ALA A 985 -1.17 -32.73 5.20
CA ALA A 985 -2.32 -31.95 5.66
C ALA A 985 -1.98 -30.64 6.39
N THR A 986 -0.73 -30.37 6.81
CA THR A 986 -0.39 -29.23 7.69
C THR A 986 0.48 -28.13 7.05
N LEU A 987 0.50 -28.05 5.72
CA LEU A 987 1.39 -27.19 4.95
C LEU A 987 1.48 -25.74 5.48
N SER A 988 2.69 -25.29 5.81
CA SER A 988 3.04 -23.88 5.66
C SER A 988 3.18 -23.57 4.16
N SER A 989 2.62 -22.45 3.70
CA SER A 989 2.69 -22.02 2.29
C SER A 989 4.13 -22.10 1.76
N GLY A 990 4.37 -22.97 0.77
CA GLY A 990 5.64 -23.04 0.03
C GLY A 990 6.63 -24.16 0.40
N ALA A 991 6.37 -24.96 1.45
CA ALA A 991 7.21 -26.12 1.78
C ALA A 991 6.59 -27.42 1.24
N TYR A 992 7.37 -28.23 0.51
CA TYR A 992 6.99 -29.58 0.05
C TYR A 992 8.24 -30.44 -0.14
N CYS A 993 8.05 -31.72 -0.45
CA CYS A 993 9.15 -32.64 -0.56
C CYS A 993 9.03 -33.55 -1.77
N THR A 994 10.16 -34.09 -2.21
CA THR A 994 10.23 -35.10 -3.27
C THR A 994 10.88 -36.37 -2.73
N GLY A 995 10.49 -37.52 -3.28
CA GLY A 995 10.98 -38.83 -2.85
C GLY A 995 10.16 -39.44 -1.71
N ASN A 996 10.54 -40.64 -1.28
CA ASN A 996 9.90 -41.32 -0.15
C ASN A 996 10.49 -40.84 1.17
N SER A 997 9.73 -40.96 2.27
CA SER A 997 10.26 -40.68 3.60
C SER A 997 11.60 -41.37 3.85
N PRO A 998 12.62 -40.69 4.44
CA PRO A 998 13.92 -41.29 4.69
C PRO A 998 13.79 -42.51 5.57
N TYR A 999 12.75 -42.58 6.41
CA TYR A 999 12.52 -43.68 7.31
C TYR A 999 11.07 -44.17 7.25
N ASP A 1000 10.89 -45.47 7.00
CA ASP A 1000 9.59 -46.14 7.16
C ASP A 1000 9.74 -47.26 8.18
N CYS A 1001 9.06 -47.14 9.34
CA CYS A 1001 9.11 -48.14 10.40
C CYS A 1001 8.05 -49.25 10.27
N LYS A 1002 7.29 -49.31 9.16
CA LYS A 1002 6.25 -50.33 8.94
C LYS A 1002 6.84 -51.71 8.69
N GLY A 1003 7.87 -51.79 7.84
CA GLY A 1003 8.53 -53.05 7.44
C GLY A 1003 7.57 -54.15 6.94
N ALA A 1004 8.01 -55.40 7.00
CA ALA A 1004 7.18 -56.58 6.71
C ALA A 1004 6.08 -56.82 7.77
N THR A 1005 5.01 -57.55 7.41
CA THR A 1005 3.84 -57.81 8.27
C THR A 1005 4.18 -58.43 9.65
N LEU A 1006 5.28 -59.19 9.75
CA LEU A 1006 5.72 -59.86 11.00
C LEU A 1006 6.74 -59.06 11.81
N CYS A 1007 6.90 -57.78 11.51
CA CYS A 1007 7.91 -56.93 12.15
C CYS A 1007 7.78 -56.80 13.67
N SER A 1008 6.59 -56.92 14.23
CA SER A 1008 6.40 -56.91 15.69
C SER A 1008 7.04 -58.11 16.41
N THR A 1009 7.29 -59.22 15.69
CA THR A 1009 7.86 -60.46 16.26
C THR A 1009 9.38 -60.56 16.09
N LEU A 1010 10.00 -59.57 15.45
CA LEU A 1010 11.42 -59.57 15.12
C LEU A 1010 12.29 -59.34 16.36
N ASN A 1011 13.28 -60.20 16.59
CA ASN A 1011 14.29 -59.97 17.62
C ASN A 1011 15.45 -59.15 17.05
N VAL A 1012 15.55 -57.89 17.47
CA VAL A 1012 16.56 -56.92 17.00
C VAL A 1012 17.99 -57.43 17.15
N LYS A 1013 18.28 -58.29 18.14
CA LYS A 1013 19.61 -58.91 18.29
C LYS A 1013 20.06 -59.67 17.05
N TRP A 1014 19.14 -60.25 16.29
CA TRP A 1014 19.47 -60.91 15.02
C TRP A 1014 19.76 -59.90 13.91
N CYS A 1015 19.11 -58.74 13.90
CA CYS A 1015 19.45 -57.66 12.99
C CYS A 1015 20.85 -57.09 13.29
N ASP A 1016 21.16 -56.90 14.58
CA ASP A 1016 22.49 -56.47 15.02
C ASP A 1016 23.57 -57.49 14.59
N LYS A 1017 23.29 -58.79 14.74
CA LYS A 1017 24.20 -59.85 14.26
C LYS A 1017 24.31 -59.85 12.73
N THR A 1018 23.20 -59.64 12.04
CA THR A 1018 23.15 -59.59 10.58
C THR A 1018 24.12 -58.54 10.06
N VAL A 1019 23.97 -57.29 10.51
CA VAL A 1019 24.76 -56.17 10.01
C VAL A 1019 26.24 -56.25 10.44
N ASN A 1020 26.51 -56.73 11.66
CA ASN A 1020 27.88 -56.80 12.17
C ASN A 1020 28.70 -57.97 11.59
N GLN A 1021 28.04 -58.92 10.90
CA GLN A 1021 28.71 -60.03 10.20
C GLN A 1021 28.69 -59.88 8.68
N MET A 1022 28.32 -58.70 8.17
CA MET A 1022 28.48 -58.35 6.76
C MET A 1022 29.92 -57.94 6.45
N ASN A 1023 30.31 -58.06 5.19
CA ASN A 1023 31.60 -57.56 4.72
C ASN A 1023 31.54 -56.03 4.69
N ARG A 1024 32.28 -55.40 5.59
CA ARG A 1024 32.45 -53.93 5.69
C ARG A 1024 33.43 -53.41 4.62
N GLY A 1025 33.66 -52.11 4.58
CA GLY A 1025 34.56 -51.48 3.62
C GLY A 1025 33.96 -51.35 2.22
N SER A 1026 34.81 -51.36 1.20
CA SER A 1026 34.45 -51.15 -0.22
C SER A 1026 33.73 -52.33 -0.90
N THR A 1027 33.27 -53.32 -0.13
CA THR A 1027 32.49 -54.44 -0.69
C THR A 1027 31.16 -53.91 -1.21
N LEU A 1028 30.87 -54.08 -2.50
CA LEU A 1028 29.64 -53.60 -3.12
C LEU A 1028 28.50 -54.62 -2.98
N TYR A 1029 27.37 -54.15 -2.48
CA TYR A 1029 26.07 -54.83 -2.44
C TYR A 1029 25.14 -54.21 -3.48
N THR A 1030 24.49 -55.04 -4.29
CA THR A 1030 23.57 -54.61 -5.35
C THR A 1030 22.17 -55.16 -5.09
N ALA A 1031 21.13 -54.35 -5.30
CA ALA A 1031 19.74 -54.72 -5.18
C ALA A 1031 19.45 -55.91 -6.10
N ASN A 1032 19.23 -57.06 -5.49
CA ASN A 1032 19.03 -58.32 -6.18
C ASN A 1032 17.95 -59.11 -5.44
N ALA A 1033 16.87 -59.41 -6.16
CA ALA A 1033 15.71 -60.10 -5.60
C ALA A 1033 15.95 -61.61 -5.38
N GLU A 1034 16.94 -62.19 -6.07
CA GLU A 1034 17.17 -63.64 -6.13
C GLU A 1034 18.28 -64.09 -5.17
N ALA A 1035 19.29 -63.25 -4.93
CA ALA A 1035 20.47 -63.61 -4.15
C ALA A 1035 20.71 -62.65 -2.98
N LEU A 1036 20.29 -63.07 -1.77
CA LEU A 1036 20.52 -62.29 -0.55
C LEU A 1036 22.01 -62.01 -0.30
N ALA A 1037 22.91 -62.95 -0.61
CA ALA A 1037 24.35 -62.73 -0.42
C ALA A 1037 24.94 -61.59 -1.28
N LEU A 1038 24.25 -61.18 -2.35
CA LEU A 1038 24.65 -60.04 -3.20
C LEU A 1038 23.97 -58.74 -2.77
N SER A 1039 22.80 -58.82 -2.14
CA SER A 1039 22.00 -57.66 -1.74
C SER A 1039 22.02 -57.36 -0.24
N GLY A 1040 22.57 -58.24 0.60
CA GLY A 1040 22.52 -58.09 2.04
C GLY A 1040 23.01 -59.29 2.84
N ASN A 1041 22.45 -59.46 4.03
CA ASN A 1041 22.66 -60.63 4.89
C ASN A 1041 21.42 -60.90 5.74
N CYS A 1042 21.39 -62.03 6.45
CA CYS A 1042 20.39 -62.34 7.46
C CYS A 1042 20.99 -63.08 8.67
N TRP A 1043 20.23 -63.14 9.75
CA TRP A 1043 20.48 -63.99 10.92
C TRP A 1043 19.16 -64.47 11.52
N ALA A 1044 19.08 -65.73 11.96
CA ALA A 1044 17.84 -66.32 12.48
C ALA A 1044 18.05 -67.22 13.70
N ASN A 1045 16.94 -67.64 14.30
CA ASN A 1045 16.91 -68.77 15.21
C ASN A 1045 17.09 -70.12 14.46
N TRP A 1046 17.14 -71.22 15.21
CA TRP A 1046 17.27 -72.56 14.65
C TRP A 1046 16.12 -72.96 13.71
N GLU A 1047 14.92 -72.38 13.90
CA GLU A 1047 13.72 -72.56 13.08
C GLU A 1047 13.69 -71.67 11.81
N GLN A 1048 14.78 -70.95 11.50
CA GLN A 1048 14.92 -70.07 10.33
C GLN A 1048 14.13 -68.76 10.38
N PHE A 1049 13.55 -68.41 11.53
CA PHE A 1049 12.87 -67.14 11.75
C PHE A 1049 13.87 -66.10 12.25
N GLY A 1050 14.01 -65.00 11.53
CA GLY A 1050 15.11 -64.08 11.74
C GLY A 1050 14.91 -62.69 11.18
N CYS A 1051 16.03 -61.97 11.08
CA CYS A 1051 16.15 -60.65 10.50
C CYS A 1051 16.98 -60.69 9.22
N SER A 1052 16.67 -59.82 8.27
CA SER A 1052 17.53 -59.50 7.14
C SER A 1052 17.77 -58.00 7.04
N VAL A 1053 18.99 -57.64 6.63
CA VAL A 1053 19.37 -56.27 6.27
C VAL A 1053 19.84 -56.31 4.82
N LYS A 1054 19.15 -55.60 3.92
CA LYS A 1054 19.46 -55.64 2.48
C LYS A 1054 19.13 -54.35 1.73
N ILE A 1055 19.92 -54.06 0.71
CA ILE A 1055 19.68 -53.02 -0.31
C ILE A 1055 18.56 -53.47 -1.25
N ARG A 1056 17.66 -52.55 -1.58
CA ARG A 1056 16.55 -52.74 -2.52
C ARG A 1056 16.39 -51.49 -3.39
N GLY A 1057 15.55 -51.64 -4.41
CA GLY A 1057 15.14 -50.55 -5.29
C GLY A 1057 15.93 -50.51 -6.59
N LYS A 1058 15.47 -49.63 -7.46
CA LYS A 1058 16.17 -49.20 -8.66
C LYS A 1058 16.41 -47.71 -8.53
N ASP A 1059 17.55 -47.24 -9.04
CA ASP A 1059 17.82 -45.82 -9.12
C ASP A 1059 16.87 -45.14 -10.12
N GLU A 1060 16.92 -43.82 -10.15
CA GLU A 1060 16.16 -42.96 -11.08
C GLU A 1060 16.34 -43.31 -12.58
N ASN A 1061 17.40 -44.03 -12.94
CA ASN A 1061 17.68 -44.48 -14.31
C ASN A 1061 17.23 -45.93 -14.56
N GLY A 1062 16.54 -46.55 -13.59
CA GLY A 1062 16.05 -47.94 -13.66
C GLY A 1062 17.11 -49.01 -13.42
N LYS A 1063 18.34 -48.62 -13.00
CA LYS A 1063 19.43 -49.55 -12.69
C LYS A 1063 19.32 -50.03 -11.25
N ASP A 1064 19.75 -51.27 -10.99
CA ASP A 1064 19.70 -51.83 -9.64
C ASP A 1064 20.63 -51.09 -8.67
N CYS A 1065 20.06 -50.68 -7.54
CA CYS A 1065 20.74 -49.91 -6.52
C CYS A 1065 22.00 -50.59 -6.01
N THR A 1066 23.10 -49.87 -5.86
CA THR A 1066 24.38 -50.43 -5.41
C THR A 1066 24.98 -49.54 -4.34
N ILE A 1067 25.37 -50.12 -3.21
CA ILE A 1067 26.02 -49.44 -2.08
C ILE A 1067 27.17 -50.28 -1.51
N THR A 1068 28.08 -49.67 -0.77
CA THR A 1068 29.16 -50.34 -0.05
C THR A 1068 28.67 -51.00 1.25
N GLY A 1069 29.49 -51.89 1.80
CA GLY A 1069 29.22 -52.54 3.07
C GLY A 1069 29.23 -51.60 4.27
N ASP A 1070 30.00 -50.50 4.20
CA ASP A 1070 29.96 -49.46 5.22
C ASP A 1070 28.67 -48.66 5.18
N GLU A 1071 28.24 -48.22 3.99
CA GLU A 1071 26.95 -47.53 3.80
C GLU A 1071 25.76 -48.39 4.23
N MET A 1072 25.81 -49.71 4.00
CA MET A 1072 24.79 -50.64 4.48
C MET A 1072 24.73 -50.68 6.01
N TRP A 1073 25.88 -50.67 6.67
CA TRP A 1073 25.93 -50.70 8.14
C TRP A 1073 25.47 -49.38 8.74
N GLU A 1074 25.88 -48.26 8.15
CA GLU A 1074 25.43 -46.93 8.58
C GLU A 1074 23.92 -46.79 8.41
N ALA A 1075 23.38 -47.18 7.25
CA ALA A 1075 21.94 -47.17 7.01
C ALA A 1075 21.16 -48.00 8.04
N TYR A 1076 21.70 -49.15 8.48
CA TYR A 1076 21.11 -49.92 9.58
C TYR A 1076 21.08 -49.10 10.87
N GLN A 1077 22.20 -48.48 11.26
CA GLN A 1077 22.28 -47.69 12.49
C GLN A 1077 21.30 -46.52 12.46
N ASP A 1078 21.12 -45.89 11.32
CA ASP A 1078 20.21 -44.75 11.14
C ASP A 1078 18.76 -45.16 11.29
N ILE A 1079 18.34 -46.28 10.69
CA ILE A 1079 16.98 -46.84 10.87
C ILE A 1079 16.66 -47.02 12.34
N ARG A 1080 17.65 -47.49 13.12
CA ARG A 1080 17.48 -47.78 14.56
C ARG A 1080 17.49 -46.52 15.42
N LYS A 1081 18.42 -45.60 15.16
CA LYS A 1081 18.71 -44.46 16.04
C LYS A 1081 17.99 -43.18 15.63
N ILE A 1082 18.05 -42.86 14.35
CA ILE A 1082 17.53 -41.60 13.78
C ILE A 1082 16.07 -41.78 13.36
N GLY A 1083 15.78 -42.82 12.57
CA GLY A 1083 14.41 -43.15 12.17
C GLY A 1083 13.53 -43.62 13.33
N GLY A 1084 14.13 -43.98 14.49
CA GLY A 1084 13.40 -44.42 15.68
C GLY A 1084 12.69 -45.76 15.53
N CYS A 1085 13.02 -46.54 14.49
CA CYS A 1085 12.30 -47.76 14.17
C CYS A 1085 12.62 -48.89 15.16
N LYS A 1086 11.62 -49.28 15.98
CA LYS A 1086 11.83 -50.20 17.11
C LYS A 1086 12.14 -51.64 16.75
N ASN A 1087 11.65 -52.15 15.62
CA ASN A 1087 11.89 -53.55 15.21
C ASN A 1087 12.37 -53.63 13.76
N CYS A 1088 11.52 -53.20 12.82
CA CYS A 1088 11.84 -53.11 11.41
C CYS A 1088 11.78 -51.67 10.94
N GLY A 1089 12.42 -51.44 9.80
CA GLY A 1089 12.18 -50.27 9.00
C GLY A 1089 13.10 -50.22 7.80
N SER A 1090 12.95 -49.19 6.98
CA SER A 1090 13.85 -48.90 5.87
C SER A 1090 14.46 -47.52 5.99
N LYS A 1091 15.70 -47.36 5.51
CA LYS A 1091 16.31 -46.07 5.18
C LYS A 1091 16.21 -45.91 3.68
N HIS A 1092 15.51 -44.87 3.22
CA HIS A 1092 15.44 -44.50 1.81
C HIS A 1092 16.52 -43.45 1.52
N PHE A 1093 17.23 -43.61 0.41
CA PHE A 1093 18.29 -42.69 -0.03
C PHE A 1093 17.78 -41.64 -1.03
N GLY A 1094 16.46 -41.47 -1.17
CA GLY A 1094 15.87 -40.46 -2.05
C GLY A 1094 15.90 -40.78 -3.56
N ASN A 1095 16.95 -41.43 -4.06
CA ASN A 1095 17.13 -41.79 -5.47
C ASN A 1095 16.40 -43.08 -5.93
N GLY A 1096 15.45 -43.60 -5.15
CA GLY A 1096 14.79 -44.89 -5.38
C GLY A 1096 15.46 -46.09 -4.71
N CYS A 1097 16.68 -45.91 -4.18
CA CYS A 1097 17.38 -46.92 -3.39
C CYS A 1097 16.94 -46.88 -1.91
N LEU A 1098 16.94 -48.05 -1.27
CA LEU A 1098 16.71 -48.16 0.17
C LEU A 1098 17.43 -49.36 0.79
N VAL A 1099 17.88 -49.20 2.04
CA VAL A 1099 18.22 -50.34 2.90
C VAL A 1099 17.00 -50.68 3.74
N SER A 1100 16.70 -51.97 3.86
CA SER A 1100 15.57 -52.49 4.62
C SER A 1100 16.05 -53.42 5.73
N VAL A 1101 15.47 -53.26 6.92
CA VAL A 1101 15.57 -54.14 8.08
C VAL A 1101 14.22 -54.80 8.26
N ASP A 1102 14.13 -56.07 7.88
CA ASP A 1102 12.85 -56.78 7.84
C ASP A 1102 12.95 -58.16 8.46
N TYR A 1103 11.80 -58.67 8.88
CA TYR A 1103 11.61 -60.09 9.17
C TYR A 1103 11.96 -60.94 7.95
N TYR A 1104 12.70 -62.02 8.18
CA TYR A 1104 13.12 -62.95 7.13
C TYR A 1104 12.97 -64.40 7.57
N TYR A 1105 12.42 -65.21 6.67
CA TYR A 1105 12.33 -66.67 6.83
C TYR A 1105 13.24 -67.34 5.81
N GLY A 1106 13.93 -68.41 6.23
CA GLY A 1106 14.86 -69.14 5.36
C GLY A 1106 16.32 -68.66 5.49
N CYS A 1107 16.69 -68.06 6.62
CA CYS A 1107 18.07 -67.69 6.84
C CYS A 1107 18.95 -68.89 7.25
N ASP A 1108 20.07 -69.06 6.55
CA ASP A 1108 21.04 -70.12 6.85
C ASP A 1108 22.00 -69.76 8.00
N ASN A 1109 22.23 -68.48 8.25
CA ASN A 1109 23.03 -68.02 9.39
C ASN A 1109 22.19 -68.06 10.68
N ARG A 1110 22.60 -68.87 11.65
CA ARG A 1110 21.80 -69.16 12.85
C ARG A 1110 22.62 -69.15 14.13
N ASP A 1111 21.95 -68.81 15.23
CA ASP A 1111 22.49 -69.10 16.57
C ASP A 1111 22.47 -70.60 16.84
N SER A 1112 23.57 -71.15 17.33
CA SER A 1112 23.65 -72.52 17.84
C SER A 1112 22.80 -72.63 19.11
N GLY A 1113 21.54 -73.01 18.95
CA GLY A 1113 20.57 -73.11 20.05
C GLY A 1113 21.06 -73.99 21.19
N VAL A 1114 20.97 -73.48 22.42
CA VAL A 1114 21.02 -74.28 23.64
C VAL A 1114 19.62 -74.86 23.87
N ASN A 1115 19.49 -76.18 23.77
CA ASN A 1115 18.35 -76.92 24.30
C ASN A 1115 18.35 -76.81 25.84
N ALA A 1116 17.29 -76.27 26.43
CA ALA A 1116 16.94 -76.55 27.83
C ALA A 1116 15.45 -76.30 28.08
N ILE A 1117 14.68 -77.37 27.96
CA ILE A 1117 13.55 -77.63 28.86
C ILE A 1117 14.18 -78.07 30.18
N ASP A 1118 13.99 -77.32 31.26
CA ASP A 1118 13.74 -77.84 32.62
C ASP A 1118 13.58 -76.69 33.65
N VAL A 1119 12.38 -76.64 34.24
CA VAL A 1119 11.91 -76.07 35.52
C VAL A 1119 12.27 -74.63 35.91
#